data_AF-A0A532DY64-F1
#
_entry.id   AF-A0A532DY64-F1
#
_cell.length_a   1.000
_cell.length_b   1.000
_cell.length_c   1.000
_cell.angle_alpha   90.00
_cell.angle_beta   90.00
_cell.angle_gamma   90.00
#
_symmetry.space_group_name_H-M   'P 1'
#
loop_
_entity.id
_entity.type
_entity.pdbx_description
1 polymer ?
#
loop_
_entity_poly.entity_id
_entity_poly.type
_entity_poly.pdbx_seq_one_letter_code
_entity_poly.pdbx_strand_id
1 'polypeptide(L)'
;MSLSTGRTARRHWEFLRSFMLVVVMATEGLAVAAGTSFARSAGGTSPQPTVAFYYGAELPVDELRAFDIVVVEPDHGFDPTTYRTSTSELFAYVSLGEVEPKRRYGQDIPQTWFNGTNTAWGARVVDQTQPEWPAFVVERIVAPLWARGYRGLFLDTLDSYQLAVERPEMRRLQEQGLAAAIRAVKKAYPELRLIFNRGFEILPDVHREAFAVAVESLYQEWDQAKTQYGEVSQSERDWILGQLKTVTSQYRLPVIVIDYAPPAQRELARRTAKKIKDLGYIPWVSTPALDYLGIGSIEVMPRKILMLYDSRTDPDLMEAPIHRFVDFPVNYLGYVPEHWDVRQGLPSFPVVGRYAGIITWFRSDDVGLGAALPQWLQAQTAQGVRVMVFNHFGFPLEAKRLTLLQLAIGGGSRERDAVTIVRQDRRIGYEAAPLPSREEFVPLRLLQGESLLTLRRGKDDGEDAVAFTPWGGYALSPYVVAQVPQAKTFRWLFDPIRLIHEALALPAMPAPDTTTENGRRLLLIHIDGDGFPSRAELPGAPFAGEVVLKQILEPYQVPTTVSVIEGEVAATGQYPELAPQLERIARRIFALPHVEVASHSFSHPFVWKEENQDPAHPEAISLAIPGYHYSAHTLDREIKGSLDYIDRTLAPPGKRTEVFLWSGDTNPSDAAVAKAYEATVYNLNGGDTLITKTNPSLTAVAPLGLQKGAFFQVFAPNQNENEYTNLWRGPFYGYERVIETFEMTEHPRRLKPINIYYHFYSGTKKASLRALQKVYDWALAQPVSPVSVSDYAKKVLDFQRLVIARDEQGWRIRGATHLRELRSDPAWGYPDLAQSHGVVGYADHEDDRYIHLSGEAEVRVTFTGRPPATPYLREASAPLRDWRQGRDRVEFSFRETRPVHYALGHSERCRVSREPGLRADRVIPSSPAGRRNIEGTGTGTGTITISCRP
;
A
#
# COMPACT_ATOMS: atom_id res chain seq x y z
N MET A 1 -12.06 1.64 66.85
CA MET A 1 -12.86 2.65 67.58
C MET A 1 -13.81 3.29 66.57
N SER A 2 -15.01 2.74 66.42
CA SER A 2 -16.29 3.25 66.98
C SER A 2 -16.67 4.61 66.38
N LEU A 3 -17.44 4.67 65.29
CA LEU A 3 -18.93 4.60 65.18
C LEU A 3 -19.67 5.79 65.80
N SER A 4 -20.49 6.47 64.98
CA SER A 4 -21.82 7.04 65.29
C SER A 4 -22.30 7.92 64.11
N THR A 5 -22.98 7.37 63.08
CA THR A 5 -24.46 7.36 62.86
C THR A 5 -25.06 8.73 62.44
N GLY A 6 -25.99 8.87 61.48
CA GLY A 6 -26.75 7.93 60.66
C GLY A 6 -28.15 8.51 60.33
N ARG A 7 -28.75 8.02 59.22
CA ARG A 7 -30.19 8.03 58.81
C ARG A 7 -30.70 9.29 58.05
N THR A 8 -31.51 9.21 56.98
CA THR A 8 -32.26 8.09 56.35
C THR A 8 -32.75 8.48 54.94
N ALA A 9 -32.96 7.47 54.10
CA ALA A 9 -33.53 7.51 52.75
C ALA A 9 -35.04 7.79 52.70
N ARG A 10 -35.52 8.41 51.60
CA ARG A 10 -36.54 7.84 50.66
C ARG A 10 -37.12 8.88 49.67
N ARG A 11 -37.03 8.50 48.38
CA ARG A 11 -38.07 8.56 47.31
C ARG A 11 -38.12 9.72 46.28
N HIS A 12 -37.97 9.26 45.02
CA HIS A 12 -38.69 9.60 43.76
C HIS A 12 -38.18 10.86 43.03
N TRP A 13 -37.60 10.75 41.83
CA TRP A 13 -38.21 10.49 40.51
C TRP A 13 -39.42 11.39 40.22
N GLU A 14 -39.29 12.16 39.12
CA GLU A 14 -40.24 13.10 38.50
C GLU A 14 -40.23 14.56 38.99
N PHE A 15 -40.46 15.46 38.02
CA PHE A 15 -40.25 16.93 37.96
C PHE A 15 -38.83 17.34 37.50
N LEU A 16 -38.58 17.84 36.28
CA LEU A 16 -39.45 18.45 35.27
C LEU A 16 -38.78 18.41 33.89
N ARG A 17 -39.48 17.81 32.92
CA ARG A 17 -39.46 18.19 31.52
C ARG A 17 -40.20 19.53 31.34
N SER A 18 -39.77 20.26 30.31
CA SER A 18 -40.48 21.33 29.58
C SER A 18 -40.33 22.77 30.09
N PHE A 19 -39.47 23.52 29.40
CA PHE A 19 -39.72 24.77 28.66
C PHE A 19 -38.33 25.33 28.29
N MET A 20 -37.77 25.14 27.09
CA MET A 20 -38.14 25.72 25.79
C MET A 20 -38.28 27.25 25.84
N LEU A 21 -37.50 27.91 24.95
CA LEU A 21 -37.60 29.27 24.40
C LEU A 21 -36.65 30.39 24.89
N VAL A 22 -35.90 30.90 23.89
CA VAL A 22 -35.25 32.22 23.74
C VAL A 22 -33.87 32.45 24.38
N VAL A 23 -32.80 32.10 23.65
CA VAL A 23 -32.02 33.09 22.88
C VAL A 23 -31.58 32.43 21.57
N VAL A 24 -32.31 32.78 20.51
CA VAL A 24 -31.87 32.73 19.12
C VAL A 24 -31.04 33.98 18.89
N MET A 25 -29.78 33.83 18.47
CA MET A 25 -29.06 34.64 17.47
C MET A 25 -27.54 34.47 17.65
N ALA A 26 -26.85 34.37 16.51
CA ALA A 26 -25.39 34.31 16.31
C ALA A 26 -24.71 32.93 16.40
N THR A 27 -24.96 32.08 15.39
CA THR A 27 -23.90 31.35 14.63
C THR A 27 -24.50 30.77 13.34
N GLU A 28 -24.98 31.63 12.44
CA GLU A 28 -25.05 31.27 11.02
C GLU A 28 -23.70 31.66 10.38
N GLY A 29 -22.96 30.67 9.87
CA GLY A 29 -21.66 30.93 9.25
C GLY A 29 -20.90 29.65 8.87
N LEU A 30 -21.33 29.01 7.78
CA LEU A 30 -20.57 28.10 6.91
C LEU A 30 -20.11 26.75 7.49
N ALA A 31 -21.06 25.83 7.68
CA ALA A 31 -20.84 24.42 7.38
C ALA A 31 -21.32 24.15 5.95
N VAL A 32 -20.42 24.25 4.97
CA VAL A 32 -20.72 23.74 3.61
C VAL A 32 -20.65 22.22 3.69
N ALA A 33 -21.79 21.60 3.91
CA ALA A 33 -21.99 20.19 3.63
C ALA A 33 -21.75 19.98 2.13
N ALA A 34 -20.68 19.28 1.78
CA ALA A 34 -20.48 18.73 0.45
C ALA A 34 -21.49 17.59 0.24
N GLY A 35 -22.77 17.95 0.09
CA GLY A 35 -23.78 17.08 -0.52
C GLY A 35 -23.56 17.12 -2.02
N THR A 36 -22.80 16.17 -2.56
CA THR A 36 -22.77 15.89 -3.99
C THR A 36 -24.11 15.27 -4.39
N SER A 37 -25.11 16.12 -4.59
CA SER A 37 -26.31 15.76 -5.34
C SER A 37 -25.91 15.42 -6.77
N PHE A 38 -25.90 14.12 -7.10
CA PHE A 38 -25.81 13.65 -8.47
C PHE A 38 -27.01 14.22 -9.25
N ALA A 39 -26.79 15.33 -9.96
CA ALA A 39 -27.70 15.78 -10.99
C ALA A 39 -27.70 14.72 -12.10
N ARG A 40 -28.73 13.86 -12.10
CA ARG A 40 -29.02 12.90 -13.17
C ARG A 40 -29.24 13.69 -14.46
N SER A 41 -28.26 13.69 -15.36
CA SER A 41 -28.53 13.96 -16.77
C SER A 41 -29.34 12.78 -17.31
N ALA A 42 -30.55 13.06 -17.79
CA ALA A 42 -31.37 12.07 -18.47
C ALA A 42 -30.72 11.77 -19.83
N GLY A 43 -30.16 10.57 -20.00
CA GLY A 43 -29.60 10.13 -21.29
C GLY A 43 -28.51 9.06 -21.30
N GLY A 44 -28.09 8.49 -20.17
CA GLY A 44 -27.13 7.38 -20.15
C GLY A 44 -27.45 6.35 -19.06
N THR A 45 -27.29 5.06 -19.37
CA THR A 45 -27.29 4.00 -18.36
C THR A 45 -26.18 4.29 -17.36
N SER A 46 -26.51 4.52 -16.09
CA SER A 46 -25.50 4.59 -15.03
C SER A 46 -24.65 3.32 -15.07
N PRO A 47 -23.31 3.40 -14.98
CA PRO A 47 -22.46 2.22 -15.00
C PRO A 47 -22.86 1.26 -13.88
N GLN A 48 -22.93 -0.04 -14.19
CA GLN A 48 -23.21 -1.07 -13.19
C GLN A 48 -22.08 -1.13 -12.15
N PRO A 49 -22.37 -1.39 -10.87
CA PRO A 49 -21.34 -1.49 -9.85
C PRO A 49 -20.46 -2.73 -10.08
N THR A 50 -19.18 -2.63 -9.73
CA THR A 50 -18.30 -3.81 -9.64
C THR A 50 -18.46 -4.47 -8.27
N VAL A 51 -18.66 -5.78 -8.25
CA VAL A 51 -18.96 -6.55 -7.04
C VAL A 51 -17.93 -7.66 -6.84
N ALA A 52 -17.54 -7.90 -5.59
CA ALA A 52 -16.78 -9.08 -5.17
C ALA A 52 -17.46 -9.77 -3.97
N PHE A 53 -17.23 -11.08 -3.83
CA PHE A 53 -17.63 -11.86 -2.67
C PHE A 53 -16.38 -12.47 -2.03
N TYR A 54 -16.22 -12.26 -0.73
CA TYR A 54 -15.08 -12.78 0.03
C TYR A 54 -15.47 -13.22 1.45
N TYR A 55 -15.54 -14.52 1.70
CA TYR A 55 -15.90 -15.14 2.98
C TYR A 55 -14.70 -15.75 3.71
N GLY A 56 -13.47 -15.52 3.25
CA GLY A 56 -12.27 -15.90 4.01
C GLY A 56 -12.11 -15.09 5.31
N ALA A 57 -11.43 -15.66 6.30
CA ALA A 57 -11.18 -15.00 7.59
C ALA A 57 -10.14 -13.88 7.49
N GLU A 58 -9.20 -13.98 6.55
CA GLU A 58 -8.16 -12.98 6.32
C GLU A 58 -8.48 -12.13 5.09
N LEU A 59 -9.06 -10.95 5.31
CA LEU A 59 -9.50 -10.07 4.24
C LEU A 59 -8.32 -9.41 3.52
N PRO A 60 -8.15 -9.57 2.20
CA PRO A 60 -7.21 -8.78 1.41
C PRO A 60 -7.78 -7.37 1.19
N VAL A 61 -7.70 -6.54 2.24
CA VAL A 61 -8.38 -5.23 2.34
C VAL A 61 -8.05 -4.33 1.15
N ASP A 62 -6.77 -4.22 0.80
CA ASP A 62 -6.33 -3.34 -0.28
C ASP A 62 -6.91 -3.83 -1.62
N GLU A 63 -6.70 -5.09 -1.97
CA GLU A 63 -7.15 -5.68 -3.23
C GLU A 63 -8.66 -5.55 -3.41
N LEU A 64 -9.44 -5.78 -2.35
CA LEU A 64 -10.89 -5.70 -2.38
C LEU A 64 -11.42 -4.27 -2.56
N ARG A 65 -10.65 -3.24 -2.21
CA ARG A 65 -11.02 -1.84 -2.46
C ARG A 65 -11.06 -1.46 -3.94
N ALA A 66 -10.64 -2.36 -4.84
CA ALA A 66 -10.87 -2.22 -6.29
C ALA A 66 -12.35 -2.28 -6.67
N PHE A 67 -13.20 -2.90 -5.84
CA PHE A 67 -14.61 -3.13 -6.11
C PHE A 67 -15.50 -2.06 -5.45
N ASP A 68 -16.64 -1.76 -6.06
CA ASP A 68 -17.60 -0.81 -5.50
C ASP A 68 -18.32 -1.43 -4.29
N ILE A 69 -18.62 -2.72 -4.36
CA ILE A 69 -19.30 -3.48 -3.30
C ILE A 69 -18.52 -4.78 -3.05
N VAL A 70 -18.28 -5.08 -1.78
CA VAL A 70 -17.68 -6.34 -1.35
C VAL A 70 -18.58 -7.02 -0.33
N VAL A 71 -19.11 -8.19 -0.67
CA VAL A 71 -19.93 -8.99 0.24
C VAL A 71 -19.01 -9.88 1.07
N VAL A 72 -19.13 -9.79 2.40
CA VAL A 72 -18.27 -10.52 3.35
C VAL A 72 -19.09 -11.29 4.38
N GLU A 73 -18.46 -12.30 4.98
CA GLU A 73 -18.95 -12.96 6.18
C GLU A 73 -18.77 -12.00 7.39
N PRO A 74 -19.84 -11.43 7.95
CA PRO A 74 -19.72 -10.42 9.00
C PRO A 74 -19.13 -10.97 10.31
N ASP A 75 -19.19 -12.28 10.57
CA ASP A 75 -18.69 -12.87 11.81
C ASP A 75 -17.16 -12.97 11.88
N HIS A 76 -16.44 -12.68 10.79
CA HIS A 76 -14.96 -12.59 10.75
C HIS A 76 -14.38 -11.28 11.33
N GLY A 77 -15.21 -10.43 11.95
CA GLY A 77 -14.74 -9.32 12.77
C GLY A 77 -14.31 -8.05 12.01
N PHE A 78 -14.56 -7.98 10.70
CA PHE A 78 -14.25 -6.79 9.91
C PHE A 78 -15.06 -5.56 10.36
N ASP A 79 -14.41 -4.40 10.29
CA ASP A 79 -15.03 -3.10 10.57
C ASP A 79 -15.39 -2.38 9.25
N PRO A 80 -16.69 -2.30 8.91
CA PRO A 80 -17.12 -1.65 7.67
C PRO A 80 -16.89 -0.13 7.67
N THR A 81 -16.70 0.50 8.83
CA THR A 81 -16.48 1.96 8.92
C THR A 81 -15.07 2.35 8.53
N THR A 82 -14.07 1.59 8.98
CA THR A 82 -12.65 1.79 8.60
C THR A 82 -12.35 1.26 7.19
N TYR A 83 -13.10 0.27 6.72
CA TYR A 83 -12.99 -0.22 5.34
C TYR A 83 -13.47 0.82 4.32
N ARG A 84 -14.65 1.43 4.58
CA ARG A 84 -15.39 2.28 3.62
C ARG A 84 -14.53 3.43 3.09
N THR A 85 -14.54 3.58 1.77
CA THR A 85 -13.99 4.74 1.06
C THR A 85 -15.10 5.44 0.29
N SER A 86 -14.80 6.52 -0.43
CA SER A 86 -15.76 7.15 -1.35
C SER A 86 -16.12 6.27 -2.55
N THR A 87 -15.43 5.15 -2.75
CA THR A 87 -15.57 4.28 -3.93
C THR A 87 -15.82 2.81 -3.58
N SER A 88 -15.68 2.37 -2.32
CA SER A 88 -15.80 0.96 -1.93
C SER A 88 -16.42 0.79 -0.54
N GLU A 89 -17.25 -0.23 -0.37
CA GLU A 89 -17.86 -0.56 0.92
C GLU A 89 -18.19 -2.04 1.10
N LEU A 90 -18.34 -2.46 2.37
CA LEU A 90 -18.70 -3.83 2.73
C LEU A 90 -20.23 -4.02 2.83
N PHE A 91 -20.70 -5.14 2.29
CA PHE A 91 -22.02 -5.70 2.51
C PHE A 91 -21.89 -6.95 3.39
N ALA A 92 -22.83 -7.16 4.30
CA ALA A 92 -22.84 -8.35 5.15
C ALA A 92 -23.67 -9.46 4.50
N TYR A 93 -23.12 -10.68 4.47
CA TYR A 93 -23.88 -11.90 4.21
C TYR A 93 -24.94 -12.13 5.31
N VAL A 94 -26.16 -12.47 4.91
CA VAL A 94 -27.26 -12.83 5.79
C VAL A 94 -28.08 -13.96 5.16
N SER A 95 -28.12 -15.12 5.80
CA SER A 95 -29.04 -16.20 5.43
C SER A 95 -30.42 -15.97 6.08
N LEU A 96 -31.48 -15.91 5.27
CA LEU A 96 -32.86 -15.66 5.76
C LEU A 96 -33.74 -16.92 5.78
N GLY A 97 -33.54 -17.84 4.85
CA GLY A 97 -34.27 -19.11 4.79
C GLY A 97 -33.68 -20.19 5.68
N GLU A 98 -32.39 -20.08 6.01
CA GLU A 98 -31.65 -21.10 6.75
C GLU A 98 -30.82 -20.51 7.89
N VAL A 99 -30.51 -21.35 8.88
CA VAL A 99 -29.61 -21.01 9.98
C VAL A 99 -28.60 -22.11 10.18
N GLU A 100 -27.32 -21.74 10.08
CA GLU A 100 -26.21 -22.62 10.44
C GLU A 100 -26.08 -22.72 11.98
N PRO A 101 -25.76 -23.91 12.53
CA PRO A 101 -25.64 -24.09 13.98
C PRO A 101 -24.66 -23.17 14.69
N LYS A 102 -23.65 -22.65 13.96
CA LYS A 102 -22.59 -21.80 14.49
C LYS A 102 -23.01 -20.33 14.64
N ARG A 103 -24.13 -19.91 14.04
CA ARG A 103 -24.59 -18.51 14.11
C ARG A 103 -24.95 -18.15 15.54
N ARG A 104 -24.45 -17.01 16.01
CA ARG A 104 -24.67 -16.55 17.39
C ARG A 104 -26.15 -16.41 17.74
N TYR A 105 -26.97 -15.90 16.82
CA TYR A 105 -28.41 -15.76 16.99
C TYR A 105 -29.18 -17.10 16.86
N GLY A 106 -28.54 -18.17 16.38
CA GLY A 106 -29.20 -19.45 16.14
C GLY A 106 -29.72 -20.12 17.42
N GLN A 107 -29.08 -19.85 18.56
CA GLN A 107 -29.53 -20.35 19.87
C GLN A 107 -30.79 -19.64 20.38
N ASP A 108 -31.06 -18.43 19.89
CA ASP A 108 -32.22 -17.63 20.29
C ASP A 108 -33.49 -18.00 19.50
N ILE A 109 -33.37 -18.86 18.48
CA ILE A 109 -34.49 -19.29 17.65
C ILE A 109 -35.20 -20.49 18.29
N PRO A 110 -36.52 -20.41 18.56
CA PRO A 110 -37.29 -21.53 19.04
C PRO A 110 -37.17 -22.75 18.13
N GLN A 111 -36.93 -23.92 18.72
CA GLN A 111 -36.73 -25.16 17.96
C GLN A 111 -37.96 -25.54 17.10
N THR A 112 -39.14 -25.07 17.50
CA THR A 112 -40.41 -25.24 16.79
C THR A 112 -40.53 -24.39 15.52
N TRP A 113 -39.64 -23.42 15.30
CA TRP A 113 -39.64 -22.57 14.10
C TRP A 113 -38.86 -23.19 12.93
N PHE A 114 -38.30 -24.39 13.10
CA PHE A 114 -37.63 -25.10 12.02
C PHE A 114 -38.53 -26.18 11.45
N ASN A 115 -38.70 -26.20 10.13
CA ASN A 115 -39.57 -27.16 9.42
C ASN A 115 -38.81 -28.05 8.42
N GLY A 116 -37.48 -27.93 8.35
CA GLY A 116 -36.65 -28.77 7.50
C GLY A 116 -35.15 -28.66 7.80
N THR A 117 -34.36 -29.41 7.04
CA THR A 117 -32.89 -29.42 7.12
C THR A 117 -32.29 -29.48 5.74
N ASN A 118 -31.26 -28.68 5.50
CA ASN A 118 -30.44 -28.74 4.30
C ASN A 118 -29.18 -29.57 4.61
N THR A 119 -29.19 -30.84 4.25
CA THR A 119 -28.11 -31.78 4.57
C THR A 119 -26.81 -31.48 3.83
N ALA A 120 -26.88 -30.85 2.64
CA ALA A 120 -25.70 -30.50 1.85
C ALA A 120 -24.83 -29.41 2.51
N TRP A 121 -25.47 -28.53 3.30
CA TRP A 121 -24.83 -27.40 3.98
C TRP A 121 -24.85 -27.49 5.50
N GLY A 122 -25.46 -28.54 6.07
CA GLY A 122 -25.56 -28.73 7.51
C GLY A 122 -26.40 -27.65 8.22
N ALA A 123 -27.33 -27.03 7.50
CA ALA A 123 -28.15 -25.92 7.97
C ALA A 123 -29.61 -26.34 8.22
N ARG A 124 -30.35 -25.55 8.99
CA ARG A 124 -31.76 -25.80 9.30
C ARG A 124 -32.65 -24.80 8.59
N VAL A 125 -33.72 -25.28 7.96
CA VAL A 125 -34.69 -24.45 7.24
C VAL A 125 -35.67 -23.86 8.24
N VAL A 126 -35.79 -22.53 8.22
CA VAL A 126 -36.71 -21.77 9.07
C VAL A 126 -38.08 -21.71 8.40
N ASP A 127 -39.12 -22.00 9.17
CA ASP A 127 -40.50 -21.79 8.79
C ASP A 127 -40.80 -20.29 8.72
N GLN A 128 -40.95 -19.77 7.52
CA GLN A 128 -41.16 -18.35 7.24
C GLN A 128 -42.57 -17.88 7.64
N THR A 129 -43.49 -18.80 7.97
CA THR A 129 -44.85 -18.46 8.39
C THR A 129 -44.99 -18.07 9.85
N GLN A 130 -43.90 -18.18 10.62
CA GLN A 130 -43.88 -17.79 12.04
C GLN A 130 -44.10 -16.27 12.18
N PRO A 131 -45.13 -15.80 12.91
CA PRO A 131 -45.50 -14.39 12.94
C PRO A 131 -44.44 -13.49 13.60
N GLU A 132 -43.62 -14.05 14.49
CA GLU A 132 -42.52 -13.33 15.15
C GLU A 132 -41.24 -13.28 14.32
N TRP A 133 -41.13 -14.06 13.23
CA TRP A 133 -39.92 -14.14 12.41
C TRP A 133 -39.48 -12.79 11.82
N PRO A 134 -40.35 -11.95 11.23
CA PRO A 134 -39.95 -10.63 10.74
C PRO A 134 -39.32 -9.73 11.82
N ALA A 135 -39.86 -9.74 13.04
CA ALA A 135 -39.31 -8.97 14.16
C ALA A 135 -37.95 -9.54 14.59
N PHE A 136 -37.83 -10.88 14.65
CA PHE A 136 -36.57 -11.54 14.96
C PHE A 136 -35.46 -11.17 13.97
N VAL A 137 -35.75 -11.21 12.65
CA VAL A 137 -34.79 -10.81 11.61
C VAL A 137 -34.33 -9.37 11.81
N VAL A 138 -35.26 -8.44 12.05
CA VAL A 138 -34.93 -7.03 12.26
C VAL A 138 -34.05 -6.82 13.50
N GLU A 139 -34.44 -7.41 14.63
CA GLU A 139 -33.85 -7.12 15.95
C GLU A 139 -32.59 -7.92 16.25
N ARG A 140 -32.56 -9.20 15.87
CA ARG A 140 -31.49 -10.15 16.24
C ARG A 140 -30.45 -10.34 15.16
N ILE A 141 -30.82 -10.14 13.89
CA ILE A 141 -29.91 -10.34 12.75
C ILE A 141 -29.45 -8.98 12.19
N VAL A 142 -30.40 -8.11 11.80
CA VAL A 142 -30.06 -6.87 11.07
C VAL A 142 -29.60 -5.75 11.98
N ALA A 143 -30.24 -5.52 13.13
CA ALA A 143 -29.87 -4.41 14.03
C ALA A 143 -28.40 -4.44 14.49
N PRO A 144 -27.81 -5.60 14.86
CA PRO A 144 -26.38 -5.67 15.19
C PRO A 144 -25.46 -5.31 14.03
N LEU A 145 -25.80 -5.73 12.79
CA LEU A 145 -25.02 -5.40 11.59
C LEU A 145 -25.11 -3.91 11.25
N TRP A 146 -26.30 -3.33 11.35
CA TRP A 146 -26.51 -1.89 11.16
C TRP A 146 -25.70 -1.07 12.17
N ALA A 147 -25.72 -1.48 13.46
CA ALA A 147 -24.97 -0.85 14.54
C ALA A 147 -23.45 -0.92 14.33
N ARG A 148 -22.95 -2.02 13.75
CA ARG A 148 -21.54 -2.16 13.33
C ARG A 148 -21.16 -1.28 12.14
N GLY A 149 -22.14 -0.71 11.42
CA GLY A 149 -21.89 0.24 10.33
C GLY A 149 -22.19 -0.27 8.92
N TYR A 150 -22.68 -1.51 8.77
CA TYR A 150 -23.11 -2.02 7.46
C TYR A 150 -24.31 -1.21 6.93
N ARG A 151 -24.28 -0.92 5.63
CA ARG A 151 -25.37 -0.21 4.91
C ARG A 151 -25.89 -0.98 3.70
N GLY A 152 -25.38 -2.19 3.51
CA GLY A 152 -25.89 -3.15 2.54
C GLY A 152 -25.81 -4.57 3.06
N LEU A 153 -26.75 -5.39 2.62
CA LEU A 153 -26.86 -6.81 2.98
C LEU A 153 -27.00 -7.66 1.71
N PHE A 154 -26.40 -8.83 1.71
CA PHE A 154 -26.65 -9.90 0.75
C PHE A 154 -27.55 -10.93 1.43
N LEU A 155 -28.78 -11.06 0.95
CA LEU A 155 -29.81 -11.93 1.50
C LEU A 155 -29.81 -13.26 0.75
N ASP A 156 -29.39 -14.30 1.44
CA ASP A 156 -29.26 -15.64 0.89
C ASP A 156 -30.41 -16.56 1.33
N THR A 157 -30.46 -17.76 0.73
CA THR A 157 -31.42 -18.85 1.05
C THR A 157 -32.89 -18.48 0.87
N LEU A 158 -33.18 -17.56 -0.06
CA LEU A 158 -34.55 -17.07 -0.33
C LEU A 158 -35.47 -18.11 -1.00
N ASP A 159 -34.93 -19.26 -1.39
CA ASP A 159 -35.62 -20.39 -2.02
C ASP A 159 -35.60 -21.68 -1.16
N SER A 160 -34.93 -21.69 0.01
CA SER A 160 -34.75 -22.89 0.83
C SER A 160 -36.02 -23.51 1.39
N TYR A 161 -37.12 -22.75 1.49
CA TYR A 161 -38.44 -23.29 1.88
C TYR A 161 -38.94 -24.38 0.94
N GLN A 162 -38.45 -24.41 -0.31
CA GLN A 162 -38.80 -25.45 -1.29
C GLN A 162 -38.28 -26.83 -0.88
N LEU A 163 -37.24 -26.91 -0.02
CA LEU A 163 -36.72 -28.16 0.54
C LEU A 163 -37.62 -28.73 1.63
N ALA A 164 -38.36 -27.87 2.35
CA ALA A 164 -39.20 -28.27 3.48
C ALA A 164 -40.67 -28.49 3.07
N VAL A 165 -41.12 -27.87 1.97
CA VAL A 165 -42.54 -27.80 1.61
C VAL A 165 -42.74 -28.10 0.12
N GLU A 166 -43.55 -29.13 -0.18
CA GLU A 166 -43.87 -29.53 -1.57
C GLU A 166 -45.14 -28.87 -2.13
N ARG A 167 -46.15 -28.65 -1.27
CA ARG A 167 -47.47 -28.20 -1.71
C ARG A 167 -47.46 -26.72 -2.14
N PRO A 168 -47.99 -26.36 -3.33
CA PRO A 168 -47.96 -24.98 -3.84
C PRO A 168 -48.60 -23.95 -2.90
N GLU A 169 -49.71 -24.28 -2.26
CA GLU A 169 -50.39 -23.38 -1.33
C GLU A 169 -49.55 -23.08 -0.08
N MET A 170 -48.81 -24.07 0.42
CA MET A 170 -47.93 -23.91 1.56
C MET A 170 -46.65 -23.16 1.18
N ARG A 171 -46.12 -23.38 -0.03
CA ARG A 171 -45.02 -22.58 -0.60
C ARG A 171 -45.38 -21.10 -0.69
N ARG A 172 -46.60 -20.78 -1.12
CA ARG A 172 -47.08 -19.40 -1.19
C ARG A 172 -47.13 -18.72 0.19
N LEU A 173 -47.45 -19.46 1.25
CA LEU A 173 -47.39 -18.94 2.62
C LEU A 173 -45.94 -18.64 3.06
N GLN A 174 -44.99 -19.50 2.71
CA GLN A 174 -43.57 -19.26 2.99
C GLN A 174 -43.05 -18.00 2.25
N GLU A 175 -43.40 -17.84 0.97
CA GLU A 175 -43.08 -16.67 0.16
C GLU A 175 -43.62 -15.37 0.77
N GLN A 176 -44.87 -15.38 1.26
CA GLN A 176 -45.47 -14.23 1.93
C GLN A 176 -44.74 -13.90 3.25
N GLY A 177 -44.31 -14.92 3.98
CA GLY A 177 -43.48 -14.79 5.19
C GLY A 177 -42.13 -14.12 4.92
N LEU A 178 -41.41 -14.61 3.90
CA LEU A 178 -40.15 -13.99 3.44
C LEU A 178 -40.34 -12.55 3.01
N ALA A 179 -41.38 -12.28 2.22
CA ALA A 179 -41.71 -10.93 1.79
C ALA A 179 -42.03 -10.01 2.98
N ALA A 180 -42.71 -10.52 4.02
CA ALA A 180 -42.97 -9.77 5.25
C ALA A 180 -41.69 -9.44 6.03
N ALA A 181 -40.76 -10.40 6.14
CA ALA A 181 -39.45 -10.18 6.77
C ALA A 181 -38.64 -9.10 6.04
N ILE A 182 -38.55 -9.18 4.71
CA ILE A 182 -37.84 -8.18 3.88
C ILE A 182 -38.45 -6.78 4.04
N ARG A 183 -39.79 -6.68 3.99
CA ARG A 183 -40.49 -5.40 4.19
C ARG A 183 -40.28 -4.86 5.61
N ALA A 184 -40.24 -5.72 6.62
CA ALA A 184 -39.94 -5.31 7.99
C ALA A 184 -38.51 -4.74 8.11
N VAL A 185 -37.52 -5.39 7.48
CA VAL A 185 -36.14 -4.89 7.39
C VAL A 185 -36.10 -3.52 6.72
N LYS A 186 -36.72 -3.36 5.55
CA LYS A 186 -36.75 -2.07 4.84
C LYS A 186 -37.52 -0.99 5.58
N LYS A 187 -38.57 -1.34 6.32
CA LYS A 187 -39.31 -0.40 7.16
C LYS A 187 -38.47 0.11 8.32
N ALA A 188 -37.72 -0.78 8.98
CA ALA A 188 -36.84 -0.42 10.08
C ALA A 188 -35.58 0.34 9.61
N TYR A 189 -35.03 -0.04 8.45
CA TYR A 189 -33.81 0.52 7.88
C TYR A 189 -33.99 0.89 6.39
N PRO A 190 -34.65 2.02 6.07
CA PRO A 190 -34.97 2.42 4.70
C PRO A 190 -33.76 2.60 3.79
N GLU A 191 -32.59 2.92 4.36
CA GLU A 191 -31.34 3.15 3.61
C GLU A 191 -30.61 1.85 3.23
N LEU A 192 -30.97 0.69 3.81
CA LEU A 192 -30.30 -0.56 3.49
C LEU A 192 -30.46 -0.93 2.01
N ARG A 193 -29.34 -1.21 1.36
CA ARG A 193 -29.32 -1.80 0.02
C ARG A 193 -29.27 -3.32 0.13
N LEU A 194 -30.25 -4.00 -0.46
CA LEU A 194 -30.41 -5.43 -0.32
C LEU A 194 -30.11 -6.12 -1.65
N ILE A 195 -29.10 -6.99 -1.69
CA ILE A 195 -28.86 -7.89 -2.81
C ILE A 195 -29.58 -9.19 -2.49
N PHE A 196 -30.47 -9.65 -3.36
CA PHE A 196 -31.19 -10.92 -3.17
C PHE A 196 -30.47 -12.03 -3.92
N ASN A 197 -30.10 -13.13 -3.27
CA ASN A 197 -29.69 -14.33 -3.98
C ASN A 197 -30.95 -15.06 -4.47
N ARG A 198 -31.15 -15.11 -5.79
CA ARG A 198 -32.34 -15.66 -6.43
C ARG A 198 -33.64 -15.00 -5.91
N GLY A 199 -34.50 -15.77 -5.25
CA GLY A 199 -35.80 -15.32 -4.74
C GLY A 199 -36.78 -14.92 -5.85
N PHE A 200 -36.73 -15.56 -7.02
CA PHE A 200 -37.54 -15.18 -8.18
C PHE A 200 -39.05 -15.20 -7.89
N GLU A 201 -39.49 -16.12 -7.04
CA GLU A 201 -40.87 -16.33 -6.62
C GLU A 201 -41.41 -15.16 -5.77
N ILE A 202 -40.54 -14.48 -5.02
CA ILE A 202 -40.94 -13.36 -4.15
C ILE A 202 -40.74 -11.99 -4.81
N LEU A 203 -39.96 -11.88 -5.89
CA LEU A 203 -39.73 -10.62 -6.61
C LEU A 203 -41.01 -9.88 -7.06
N PRO A 204 -42.11 -10.55 -7.50
CA PRO A 204 -43.36 -9.86 -7.79
C PRO A 204 -43.83 -8.99 -6.62
N ASP A 205 -43.57 -9.44 -5.39
CA ASP A 205 -44.02 -8.80 -4.15
C ASP A 205 -42.97 -7.84 -3.55
N VAL A 206 -41.67 -8.05 -3.77
CA VAL A 206 -40.58 -7.31 -3.08
C VAL A 206 -39.45 -6.76 -3.97
N HIS A 207 -39.64 -6.68 -5.30
CA HIS A 207 -38.61 -6.13 -6.19
C HIS A 207 -38.25 -4.65 -5.92
N ARG A 208 -39.12 -3.87 -5.27
CA ARG A 208 -38.87 -2.45 -4.97
C ARG A 208 -37.91 -2.26 -3.80
N GLU A 209 -37.78 -3.29 -2.97
CA GLU A 209 -36.92 -3.37 -1.81
C GLU A 209 -35.51 -3.84 -2.18
N ALA A 210 -35.36 -4.49 -3.34
CA ALA A 210 -34.09 -4.99 -3.87
C ALA A 210 -33.24 -3.89 -4.49
N PHE A 211 -31.93 -3.94 -4.21
CA PHE A 211 -30.89 -3.16 -4.88
C PHE A 211 -30.34 -3.88 -6.11
N ALA A 212 -30.16 -5.20 -6.03
CA ALA A 212 -29.75 -6.07 -7.12
C ALA A 212 -30.21 -7.52 -6.84
N VAL A 213 -30.16 -8.38 -7.86
CA VAL A 213 -30.42 -9.82 -7.72
C VAL A 213 -29.18 -10.60 -8.14
N ALA A 214 -28.72 -11.52 -7.31
CA ALA A 214 -27.65 -12.46 -7.61
C ALA A 214 -28.21 -13.82 -8.04
N VAL A 215 -27.42 -14.61 -8.76
CA VAL A 215 -27.71 -16.01 -9.05
C VAL A 215 -26.43 -16.84 -9.05
N GLU A 216 -26.53 -18.04 -8.52
CA GLU A 216 -25.54 -19.11 -8.58
C GLU A 216 -26.18 -20.33 -9.25
N SER A 217 -25.69 -20.89 -10.36
CA SER A 217 -24.64 -20.41 -11.28
C SER A 217 -25.21 -20.35 -12.71
N LEU A 218 -24.54 -19.69 -13.67
CA LEU A 218 -25.01 -19.56 -15.06
C LEU A 218 -24.25 -20.44 -16.07
N TYR A 219 -22.92 -20.52 -15.96
CA TYR A 219 -22.09 -21.30 -16.89
C TYR A 219 -21.26 -22.36 -16.19
N GLN A 220 -20.60 -22.00 -15.09
CA GLN A 220 -19.72 -22.86 -14.31
C GLN A 220 -20.25 -22.97 -12.89
N GLU A 221 -20.47 -24.19 -12.45
CA GLU A 221 -21.13 -24.50 -11.18
C GLU A 221 -20.22 -25.29 -10.23
N TRP A 222 -20.66 -25.36 -8.98
CA TRP A 222 -20.13 -26.26 -7.98
C TRP A 222 -21.24 -27.19 -7.49
N ASP A 223 -21.07 -28.49 -7.73
CA ASP A 223 -21.93 -29.52 -7.17
C ASP A 223 -21.47 -29.82 -5.74
N GLN A 224 -22.17 -29.25 -4.75
CA GLN A 224 -21.86 -29.41 -3.33
C GLN A 224 -21.94 -30.87 -2.86
N ALA A 225 -22.87 -31.67 -3.42
CA ALA A 225 -23.06 -33.06 -3.01
C ALA A 225 -21.92 -33.96 -3.53
N LYS A 226 -21.40 -33.67 -4.73
CA LYS A 226 -20.27 -34.40 -5.32
C LYS A 226 -18.91 -33.77 -5.03
N THR A 227 -18.88 -32.56 -4.48
CA THR A 227 -17.67 -31.73 -4.30
C THR A 227 -16.86 -31.56 -5.59
N GLN A 228 -17.55 -31.23 -6.68
CA GLN A 228 -16.97 -31.15 -8.02
C GLN A 228 -17.39 -29.88 -8.77
N TYR A 229 -16.45 -29.33 -9.52
CA TYR A 229 -16.73 -28.28 -10.50
C TYR A 229 -17.40 -28.88 -11.74
N GLY A 230 -18.36 -28.17 -12.32
CA GLY A 230 -19.11 -28.62 -13.50
C GLY A 230 -19.55 -27.48 -14.39
N GLU A 231 -20.18 -27.82 -15.51
CA GLU A 231 -20.89 -26.85 -16.35
C GLU A 231 -22.39 -26.94 -16.09
N VAL A 232 -23.02 -25.78 -15.95
CA VAL A 232 -24.49 -25.69 -15.85
C VAL A 232 -25.11 -26.26 -17.11
N SER A 233 -26.06 -27.18 -16.96
CA SER A 233 -26.74 -27.83 -18.07
C SER A 233 -27.45 -26.82 -18.99
N GLN A 234 -27.58 -27.13 -20.28
CA GLN A 234 -28.19 -26.18 -21.22
C GLN A 234 -29.65 -25.85 -20.85
N SER A 235 -30.44 -26.83 -20.40
CA SER A 235 -31.82 -26.62 -19.96
C SER A 235 -31.94 -25.72 -18.74
N GLU A 236 -31.05 -25.88 -17.76
CA GLU A 236 -31.02 -25.06 -16.56
C GLU A 236 -30.57 -23.64 -16.88
N ARG A 237 -29.52 -23.50 -17.70
CA ARG A 237 -29.04 -22.21 -18.20
C ARG A 237 -30.14 -21.43 -18.91
N ASP A 238 -30.90 -22.09 -19.80
CA ASP A 238 -32.00 -21.46 -20.53
C ASP A 238 -33.11 -20.99 -19.58
N TRP A 239 -33.42 -21.78 -18.54
CA TRP A 239 -34.37 -21.39 -17.51
C TRP A 239 -33.88 -20.18 -16.70
N ILE A 240 -32.62 -20.20 -16.25
CA ILE A 240 -32.01 -19.08 -15.51
C ILE A 240 -32.03 -17.81 -16.36
N LEU A 241 -31.61 -17.88 -17.63
CA LEU A 241 -31.65 -16.73 -18.54
C LEU A 241 -33.06 -16.15 -18.71
N GLY A 242 -34.10 -17.00 -18.69
CA GLY A 242 -35.49 -16.56 -18.68
C GLY A 242 -35.84 -15.75 -17.43
N GLN A 243 -35.41 -16.20 -16.24
CA GLN A 243 -35.60 -15.48 -14.98
C GLN A 243 -34.83 -14.15 -14.99
N LEU A 244 -33.54 -14.17 -15.36
CA LEU A 244 -32.70 -12.97 -15.40
C LEU A 244 -33.22 -11.93 -16.39
N LYS A 245 -33.78 -12.36 -17.52
CA LYS A 245 -34.48 -11.46 -18.45
C LYS A 245 -35.68 -10.79 -17.79
N THR A 246 -36.45 -11.52 -16.99
CA THR A 246 -37.57 -10.95 -16.23
C THR A 246 -37.06 -9.90 -15.23
N VAL A 247 -36.00 -10.22 -14.48
CA VAL A 247 -35.37 -9.30 -13.52
C VAL A 247 -34.93 -7.99 -14.17
N THR A 248 -34.21 -8.08 -15.29
CA THR A 248 -33.66 -6.90 -15.97
C THR A 248 -34.70 -6.12 -16.76
N SER A 249 -35.66 -6.79 -17.42
CA SER A 249 -36.62 -6.11 -18.30
C SER A 249 -37.88 -5.61 -17.58
N GLN A 250 -38.42 -6.39 -16.64
CA GLN A 250 -39.64 -6.07 -15.91
C GLN A 250 -39.34 -5.30 -14.63
N TYR A 251 -38.40 -5.79 -13.80
CA TYR A 251 -38.10 -5.17 -12.51
C TYR A 251 -36.99 -4.10 -12.59
N ARG A 252 -36.27 -4.03 -13.71
CA ARG A 252 -35.19 -3.04 -13.96
C ARG A 252 -34.07 -3.08 -12.90
N LEU A 253 -33.80 -4.27 -12.36
CA LEU A 253 -32.75 -4.50 -11.37
C LEU A 253 -31.44 -4.98 -12.03
N PRO A 254 -30.27 -4.54 -11.54
CA PRO A 254 -28.99 -5.16 -11.88
C PRO A 254 -28.97 -6.63 -11.48
N VAL A 255 -28.30 -7.45 -12.30
CA VAL A 255 -28.10 -8.87 -12.04
C VAL A 255 -26.62 -9.15 -11.82
N ILE A 256 -26.33 -9.87 -10.74
CA ILE A 256 -25.01 -10.41 -10.40
C ILE A 256 -25.04 -11.91 -10.69
N VAL A 257 -24.01 -12.43 -11.35
CA VAL A 257 -23.86 -13.86 -11.60
C VAL A 257 -22.60 -14.33 -10.91
N ILE A 258 -22.77 -15.29 -9.99
CA ILE A 258 -21.69 -15.90 -9.24
C ILE A 258 -21.48 -17.31 -9.81
N ASP A 259 -20.31 -17.52 -10.40
CA ASP A 259 -19.93 -18.80 -11.02
C ASP A 259 -18.67 -19.36 -10.37
N TYR A 260 -18.46 -20.68 -10.47
CA TYR A 260 -17.40 -21.37 -9.74
C TYR A 260 -16.38 -22.03 -10.67
N ALA A 261 -15.10 -21.67 -10.50
CA ALA A 261 -14.00 -22.26 -11.27
C ALA A 261 -12.81 -22.62 -10.37
N PRO A 262 -12.05 -23.69 -10.68
CA PRO A 262 -10.86 -24.04 -9.91
C PRO A 262 -9.81 -22.92 -9.93
N PRO A 263 -9.06 -22.67 -8.82
CA PRO A 263 -8.04 -21.61 -8.77
C PRO A 263 -6.97 -21.72 -9.87
N ALA A 264 -6.56 -22.95 -10.21
CA ALA A 264 -5.58 -23.22 -11.26
C ALA A 264 -6.08 -22.90 -12.68
N GLN A 265 -7.39 -22.70 -12.86
CA GLN A 265 -8.02 -22.42 -14.16
C GLN A 265 -8.48 -20.96 -14.27
N ARG A 266 -7.62 -20.00 -13.88
CA ARG A 266 -7.95 -18.57 -13.91
C ARG A 266 -8.34 -18.05 -15.31
N GLU A 267 -7.82 -18.64 -16.38
CA GLU A 267 -8.25 -18.35 -17.77
C GLU A 267 -9.69 -18.79 -18.06
N LEU A 268 -10.15 -19.90 -17.48
CA LEU A 268 -11.56 -20.29 -17.54
C LEU A 268 -12.42 -19.24 -16.83
N ALA A 269 -12.00 -18.81 -15.63
CA ALA A 269 -12.70 -17.76 -14.89
C ALA A 269 -12.80 -16.45 -15.68
N ARG A 270 -11.72 -16.00 -16.35
CA ARG A 270 -11.73 -14.83 -17.24
C ARG A 270 -12.71 -14.97 -18.39
N ARG A 271 -12.71 -16.11 -19.09
CA ARG A 271 -13.66 -16.36 -20.19
C ARG A 271 -15.11 -16.41 -19.71
N THR A 272 -15.36 -17.03 -18.55
CA THR A 272 -16.71 -17.10 -17.96
C THR A 272 -17.19 -15.72 -17.54
N ALA A 273 -16.36 -14.94 -16.84
CA ALA A 273 -16.68 -13.56 -16.45
C ALA A 273 -17.00 -12.70 -17.68
N LYS A 274 -16.23 -12.85 -18.77
CA LYS A 274 -16.50 -12.17 -20.03
C LYS A 274 -17.85 -12.56 -20.63
N LYS A 275 -18.19 -13.86 -20.72
CA LYS A 275 -19.49 -14.32 -21.24
C LYS A 275 -20.66 -13.70 -20.46
N ILE A 276 -20.55 -13.67 -19.14
CA ILE A 276 -21.56 -13.06 -18.25
C ILE A 276 -21.67 -11.55 -18.52
N LYS A 277 -20.53 -10.85 -18.60
CA LYS A 277 -20.49 -9.40 -18.86
C LYS A 277 -21.08 -9.05 -20.23
N ASP A 278 -20.81 -9.86 -21.26
CA ASP A 278 -21.33 -9.68 -22.62
C ASP A 278 -22.87 -9.82 -22.68
N LEU A 279 -23.49 -10.50 -21.70
CA LEU A 279 -24.95 -10.53 -21.51
C LEU A 279 -25.52 -9.31 -20.77
N GLY A 280 -24.66 -8.39 -20.31
CA GLY A 280 -25.06 -7.21 -19.52
C GLY A 280 -25.25 -7.48 -18.03
N TYR A 281 -24.69 -8.58 -17.51
CA TYR A 281 -24.72 -8.92 -16.09
C TYR A 281 -23.37 -8.63 -15.41
N ILE A 282 -23.36 -8.53 -14.08
CA ILE A 282 -22.17 -8.31 -13.26
C ILE A 282 -21.56 -9.68 -12.89
N PRO A 283 -20.42 -10.10 -13.48
CA PRO A 283 -19.77 -11.35 -13.10
C PRO A 283 -19.05 -11.27 -11.76
N TRP A 284 -19.03 -12.41 -11.07
CA TRP A 284 -18.04 -12.78 -10.07
C TRP A 284 -17.73 -14.28 -10.21
N VAL A 285 -16.54 -14.64 -10.66
CA VAL A 285 -16.14 -16.04 -10.83
C VAL A 285 -15.06 -16.39 -9.82
N SER A 286 -15.35 -17.32 -8.90
CA SER A 286 -14.49 -17.62 -7.74
C SER A 286 -14.49 -19.11 -7.37
N THR A 287 -14.02 -19.45 -6.17
CA THR A 287 -14.16 -20.78 -5.55
C THR A 287 -15.45 -20.86 -4.74
N PRO A 288 -16.02 -22.07 -4.51
CA PRO A 288 -17.24 -22.23 -3.71
C PRO A 288 -17.09 -21.79 -2.25
N ALA A 289 -15.87 -21.79 -1.71
CA ALA A 289 -15.60 -21.28 -0.37
C ALA A 289 -15.61 -19.74 -0.30
N LEU A 290 -15.56 -19.05 -1.46
CA LEU A 290 -15.47 -17.60 -1.58
C LEU A 290 -14.32 -16.98 -0.77
N ASP A 291 -13.23 -17.72 -0.53
CA ASP A 291 -12.02 -17.26 0.17
C ASP A 291 -10.90 -16.84 -0.80
N TYR A 292 -11.25 -16.68 -2.08
CA TYR A 292 -10.37 -16.43 -3.20
C TYR A 292 -10.70 -15.10 -3.90
N LEU A 293 -9.66 -14.39 -4.33
CA LEU A 293 -9.82 -13.19 -5.16
C LEU A 293 -10.15 -13.57 -6.62
N GLY A 294 -11.45 -13.71 -6.86
CA GLY A 294 -12.05 -14.08 -8.14
C GLY A 294 -11.87 -13.07 -9.28
N ILE A 295 -12.52 -13.37 -10.40
CA ILE A 295 -12.58 -12.50 -11.58
C ILE A 295 -13.97 -11.89 -11.69
N GLY A 296 -14.06 -10.56 -11.68
CA GLY A 296 -15.32 -9.85 -11.89
C GLY A 296 -15.36 -9.04 -13.17
N SER A 297 -16.13 -7.95 -13.17
CA SER A 297 -16.15 -6.97 -14.29
C SER A 297 -14.80 -6.28 -14.49
N ILE A 298 -13.98 -6.29 -13.43
CA ILE A 298 -12.58 -5.93 -13.39
C ILE A 298 -11.78 -7.12 -12.86
N GLU A 299 -10.51 -7.18 -13.21
CA GLU A 299 -9.54 -8.09 -12.59
C GLU A 299 -8.52 -7.27 -11.80
N VAL A 300 -8.38 -7.55 -10.51
CA VAL A 300 -7.31 -6.97 -9.69
C VAL A 300 -5.98 -7.55 -10.11
N MET A 301 -4.99 -6.69 -10.31
CA MET A 301 -3.60 -7.08 -10.53
C MET A 301 -2.91 -7.16 -9.17
N PRO A 302 -2.46 -8.35 -8.74
CA PRO A 302 -1.76 -8.50 -7.47
C PRO A 302 -0.50 -7.63 -7.45
N ARG A 303 -0.33 -6.83 -6.40
CA ARG A 303 0.89 -6.01 -6.19
C ARG A 303 1.78 -6.54 -5.08
N LYS A 304 1.31 -7.51 -4.28
CA LYS A 304 2.09 -8.05 -3.17
C LYS A 304 2.96 -9.21 -3.63
N ILE A 305 4.18 -9.27 -3.10
CA ILE A 305 5.09 -10.41 -3.22
C ILE A 305 5.27 -10.99 -1.83
N LEU A 306 5.03 -12.29 -1.69
CA LEU A 306 5.19 -12.97 -0.41
C LEU A 306 6.67 -13.31 -0.19
N MET A 307 7.29 -12.68 0.81
CA MET A 307 8.72 -12.78 1.11
C MET A 307 8.93 -13.73 2.29
N LEU A 308 9.36 -14.97 2.04
CA LEU A 308 9.56 -15.97 3.09
C LEU A 308 10.98 -15.91 3.65
N TYR A 309 11.08 -15.84 4.98
CA TYR A 309 12.34 -15.85 5.73
C TYR A 309 12.23 -16.66 7.02
N ASP A 310 13.37 -16.99 7.64
CA ASP A 310 13.45 -17.72 8.92
C ASP A 310 14.05 -16.82 10.01
N SER A 311 13.24 -16.35 10.96
CA SER A 311 13.72 -15.46 12.02
C SER A 311 14.67 -16.13 13.02
N ARG A 312 14.87 -17.45 12.96
CA ARG A 312 15.92 -18.13 13.73
C ARG A 312 17.31 -17.74 13.23
N THR A 313 17.48 -17.59 11.92
CA THR A 313 18.76 -17.20 11.31
C THR A 313 18.85 -15.71 11.03
N ASP A 314 17.70 -15.04 10.88
CA ASP A 314 17.57 -13.61 10.60
C ASP A 314 16.59 -12.96 11.59
N PRO A 315 16.96 -12.88 12.89
CA PRO A 315 16.06 -12.39 13.95
C PRO A 315 15.69 -10.91 13.81
N ASP A 316 16.57 -10.12 13.22
CA ASP A 316 16.28 -8.73 12.88
C ASP A 316 16.05 -8.59 11.38
N LEU A 317 14.79 -8.43 11.00
CA LEU A 317 14.38 -8.31 9.61
C LEU A 317 15.01 -7.09 8.92
N MET A 318 15.34 -6.02 9.65
CA MET A 318 16.03 -4.86 9.07
C MET A 318 17.43 -5.20 8.56
N GLU A 319 18.08 -6.19 9.17
CA GLU A 319 19.40 -6.68 8.77
C GLU A 319 19.35 -7.91 7.83
N ALA A 320 18.17 -8.51 7.65
CA ALA A 320 18.00 -9.71 6.87
C ALA A 320 18.28 -9.46 5.37
N PRO A 321 19.01 -10.37 4.68
CA PRO A 321 19.30 -10.21 3.25
C PRO A 321 18.06 -10.04 2.36
N ILE A 322 16.95 -10.69 2.71
CA ILE A 322 15.69 -10.58 1.97
C ILE A 322 15.20 -9.13 1.91
N HIS A 323 15.21 -8.44 3.05
CA HIS A 323 14.81 -7.05 3.15
C HIS A 323 15.88 -6.12 2.56
N ARG A 324 17.15 -6.31 2.95
CA ARG A 324 18.26 -5.44 2.55
C ARG A 324 18.51 -5.42 1.05
N PHE A 325 18.34 -6.56 0.38
CA PHE A 325 18.72 -6.70 -1.03
C PHE A 325 17.52 -6.80 -1.97
N VAL A 326 16.42 -7.46 -1.58
CA VAL A 326 15.35 -7.81 -2.51
C VAL A 326 14.20 -6.79 -2.53
N ASP A 327 13.90 -6.16 -1.40
CA ASP A 327 12.76 -5.25 -1.30
C ASP A 327 12.85 -4.05 -2.24
N PHE A 328 14.05 -3.47 -2.40
CA PHE A 328 14.22 -2.33 -3.30
C PHE A 328 13.92 -2.70 -4.76
N PRO A 329 14.51 -3.77 -5.34
CA PRO A 329 14.12 -4.28 -6.65
C PRO A 329 12.60 -4.52 -6.79
N VAL A 330 11.95 -5.08 -5.77
CA VAL A 330 10.50 -5.30 -5.75
C VAL A 330 9.73 -3.97 -5.77
N ASN A 331 10.14 -2.99 -4.95
CA ASN A 331 9.57 -1.65 -4.94
C ASN A 331 9.74 -0.95 -6.30
N TYR A 332 10.91 -1.06 -6.93
CA TYR A 332 11.16 -0.51 -8.26
C TYR A 332 10.26 -1.14 -9.33
N LEU A 333 9.87 -2.40 -9.20
CA LEU A 333 8.91 -3.02 -10.13
C LEU A 333 7.45 -2.56 -9.89
N GLY A 334 7.20 -1.72 -8.89
CA GLY A 334 5.86 -1.27 -8.50
C GLY A 334 5.15 -2.24 -7.54
N TYR A 335 5.85 -3.22 -6.97
CA TYR A 335 5.31 -4.24 -6.08
C TYR A 335 5.65 -3.97 -4.60
N VAL A 336 4.88 -4.58 -3.70
CA VAL A 336 4.97 -4.45 -2.25
C VAL A 336 5.49 -5.76 -1.65
N PRO A 337 6.67 -5.76 -0.98
CA PRO A 337 7.15 -6.93 -0.26
C PRO A 337 6.35 -7.13 1.04
N GLU A 338 5.78 -8.32 1.21
CA GLU A 338 5.12 -8.72 2.45
C GLU A 338 5.89 -9.87 3.10
N HIS A 339 6.54 -9.58 4.23
CA HIS A 339 7.43 -10.52 4.91
C HIS A 339 6.65 -11.49 5.78
N TRP A 340 6.96 -12.77 5.62
CA TRP A 340 6.34 -13.85 6.37
C TRP A 340 7.41 -14.74 7.00
N ASP A 341 7.42 -14.77 8.33
CA ASP A 341 8.30 -15.64 9.09
C ASP A 341 7.75 -17.08 9.08
N VAL A 342 8.49 -17.99 8.47
CA VAL A 342 8.08 -19.40 8.34
C VAL A 342 7.93 -20.11 9.69
N ARG A 343 8.49 -19.55 10.78
CA ARG A 343 8.33 -20.08 12.13
C ARG A 343 6.92 -19.92 12.69
N GLN A 344 6.10 -19.04 12.10
CA GLN A 344 4.69 -18.87 12.46
C GLN A 344 3.79 -19.89 11.73
N GLY A 345 4.38 -20.79 10.94
CA GLY A 345 3.67 -21.67 10.00
C GLY A 345 3.64 -21.06 8.60
N LEU A 346 3.16 -21.83 7.62
CA LEU A 346 2.96 -21.34 6.26
C LEU A 346 1.54 -20.79 6.09
N PRO A 347 1.33 -19.80 5.20
CA PRO A 347 0.00 -19.26 4.95
C PRO A 347 -1.03 -20.34 4.61
N SER A 348 -2.17 -20.31 5.29
CA SER A 348 -3.31 -21.20 5.05
C SER A 348 -4.35 -20.64 4.09
N PHE A 349 -4.30 -19.35 3.79
CA PHE A 349 -5.18 -18.70 2.81
C PHE A 349 -4.69 -18.92 1.37
N PRO A 350 -5.57 -18.81 0.36
CA PRO A 350 -5.17 -18.85 -1.05
C PRO A 350 -4.18 -17.72 -1.41
N VAL A 351 -3.00 -18.09 -1.92
CA VAL A 351 -1.97 -17.13 -2.38
C VAL A 351 -2.28 -16.62 -3.79
N VAL A 352 -2.75 -17.50 -4.67
CA VAL A 352 -3.11 -17.17 -6.05
C VAL A 352 -4.16 -16.07 -6.10
N GLY A 353 -3.93 -15.06 -6.94
CA GLY A 353 -4.81 -13.89 -7.06
C GLY A 353 -4.62 -12.83 -5.98
N ARG A 354 -4.00 -13.15 -4.83
CA ARG A 354 -3.63 -12.17 -3.78
C ARG A 354 -2.18 -11.71 -3.92
N TYR A 355 -1.26 -12.60 -4.29
CA TYR A 355 0.16 -12.30 -4.51
C TYR A 355 0.55 -12.53 -5.97
N ALA A 356 1.47 -11.71 -6.48
CA ALA A 356 2.00 -11.86 -7.83
C ALA A 356 3.10 -12.94 -7.91
N GLY A 357 3.73 -13.27 -6.78
CA GLY A 357 4.74 -14.30 -6.67
C GLY A 357 5.23 -14.48 -5.25
N ILE A 358 6.12 -15.46 -5.07
CA ILE A 358 6.77 -15.77 -3.81
C ILE A 358 8.27 -15.61 -4.01
N ILE A 359 8.95 -14.96 -3.06
CA ILE A 359 10.42 -14.93 -3.01
C ILE A 359 10.86 -15.53 -1.68
N THR A 360 11.87 -16.39 -1.72
CA THR A 360 12.49 -16.95 -0.51
C THR A 360 13.95 -16.54 -0.42
N TRP A 361 14.43 -16.26 0.78
CA TRP A 361 15.85 -16.18 1.07
C TRP A 361 16.13 -16.85 2.40
N PHE A 362 16.76 -18.02 2.34
CA PHE A 362 17.16 -18.77 3.54
C PHE A 362 18.68 -18.86 3.63
N ARG A 363 19.20 -19.05 4.85
CA ARG A 363 20.65 -19.25 5.09
C ARG A 363 21.07 -20.73 5.09
N SER A 364 20.11 -21.64 5.00
CA SER A 364 20.34 -23.08 4.97
C SER A 364 19.22 -23.80 4.24
N ASP A 365 19.45 -25.05 3.88
CA ASP A 365 18.43 -25.96 3.36
C ASP A 365 17.63 -26.66 4.47
N ASP A 366 17.47 -26.05 5.65
CA ASP A 366 16.56 -26.55 6.69
C ASP A 366 16.04 -25.43 7.59
N VAL A 367 14.79 -25.02 7.35
CA VAL A 367 14.07 -24.04 8.19
C VAL A 367 13.19 -24.69 9.28
N GLY A 368 13.32 -26.00 9.52
CA GLY A 368 12.55 -26.71 10.53
C GLY A 368 11.12 -27.09 10.10
N LEU A 369 10.77 -26.96 8.82
CA LEU A 369 9.45 -27.33 8.27
C LEU A 369 9.42 -28.69 7.56
N GLY A 370 10.57 -29.37 7.41
CA GLY A 370 10.66 -30.69 6.78
C GLY A 370 9.99 -30.74 5.39
N ALA A 371 8.97 -31.60 5.25
CA ALA A 371 8.24 -31.76 3.98
C ALA A 371 7.16 -30.69 3.74
N ALA A 372 6.77 -29.90 4.74
CA ALA A 372 5.67 -28.94 4.63
C ALA A 372 6.00 -27.82 3.63
N LEU A 373 7.21 -27.26 3.68
CA LEU A 373 7.65 -26.20 2.78
C LEU A 373 7.65 -26.62 1.29
N PRO A 374 8.34 -27.70 0.87
CA PRO A 374 8.34 -28.09 -0.54
C PRO A 374 6.95 -28.52 -1.04
N GLN A 375 6.12 -29.15 -0.20
CA GLN A 375 4.73 -29.49 -0.57
C GLN A 375 3.87 -28.24 -0.76
N TRP A 376 4.01 -27.25 0.13
CA TRP A 376 3.28 -26.00 0.01
C TRP A 376 3.72 -25.21 -1.23
N LEU A 377 5.03 -25.10 -1.51
CA LEU A 377 5.54 -24.46 -2.74
C LEU A 377 5.04 -25.18 -4.00
N GLN A 378 5.00 -26.52 -3.98
CA GLN A 378 4.41 -27.29 -5.08
C GLN A 378 2.92 -26.96 -5.26
N ALA A 379 2.15 -26.84 -4.17
CA ALA A 379 0.74 -26.49 -4.24
C ALA A 379 0.54 -25.09 -4.83
N GLN A 380 1.36 -24.10 -4.45
CA GLN A 380 1.26 -22.73 -4.99
C GLN A 380 1.63 -22.69 -6.48
N THR A 381 2.70 -23.37 -6.87
CA THR A 381 3.14 -23.43 -8.27
C THR A 381 2.16 -24.18 -9.17
N ALA A 382 1.50 -25.23 -8.66
CA ALA A 382 0.42 -25.92 -9.35
C ALA A 382 -0.82 -25.03 -9.58
N GLN A 383 -1.02 -24.02 -8.73
CA GLN A 383 -2.07 -22.99 -8.89
C GLN A 383 -1.61 -21.80 -9.76
N GLY A 384 -0.37 -21.81 -10.25
CA GLY A 384 0.18 -20.80 -11.16
C GLY A 384 0.95 -19.67 -10.48
N VAL A 385 1.17 -19.73 -9.15
CA VAL A 385 2.02 -18.75 -8.46
C VAL A 385 3.49 -19.06 -8.73
N ARG A 386 4.24 -18.08 -9.22
CA ARG A 386 5.67 -18.24 -9.49
C ARG A 386 6.52 -18.05 -8.24
N VAL A 387 7.64 -18.75 -8.17
CA VAL A 387 8.57 -18.71 -7.03
C VAL A 387 9.97 -18.32 -7.50
N MET A 388 10.62 -17.40 -6.78
CA MET A 388 12.05 -17.12 -6.91
C MET A 388 12.78 -17.52 -5.63
N VAL A 389 13.71 -18.46 -5.73
CA VAL A 389 14.53 -18.90 -4.59
C VAL A 389 15.89 -18.23 -4.66
N PHE A 390 16.24 -17.46 -3.63
CA PHE A 390 17.59 -16.96 -3.43
C PHE A 390 18.31 -17.77 -2.35
N ASN A 391 19.59 -18.02 -2.61
CA ASN A 391 20.56 -18.60 -1.70
C ASN A 391 20.36 -20.10 -1.43
N HIS A 392 19.32 -20.48 -0.69
CA HIS A 392 18.99 -21.86 -0.32
C HIS A 392 17.50 -22.13 -0.45
N PHE A 393 17.11 -23.40 -0.64
CA PHE A 393 15.71 -23.81 -0.78
C PHE A 393 14.96 -23.86 0.56
N GLY A 394 15.67 -23.93 1.68
CA GLY A 394 15.07 -24.03 3.02
C GLY A 394 14.59 -25.44 3.40
N PHE A 395 14.79 -26.44 2.53
CA PHE A 395 14.50 -27.84 2.82
C PHE A 395 15.56 -28.78 2.23
N PRO A 396 15.81 -29.96 2.83
CA PRO A 396 16.83 -30.88 2.35
C PRO A 396 16.65 -31.28 0.87
N LEU A 397 17.73 -31.21 0.09
CA LEU A 397 17.77 -31.45 -1.36
C LEU A 397 17.75 -32.94 -1.72
N GLU A 398 16.73 -33.65 -1.27
CA GLU A 398 16.51 -35.07 -1.55
C GLU A 398 15.81 -35.26 -2.92
N ALA A 399 16.18 -36.31 -3.66
CA ALA A 399 15.64 -36.59 -4.99
C ALA A 399 14.10 -36.57 -5.04
N LYS A 400 13.41 -37.16 -4.05
CA LYS A 400 11.94 -37.18 -3.99
C LYS A 400 11.33 -35.77 -3.97
N ARG A 401 11.98 -34.80 -3.32
CA ARG A 401 11.49 -33.42 -3.17
C ARG A 401 11.84 -32.59 -4.40
N LEU A 402 13.05 -32.76 -4.93
CA LEU A 402 13.53 -32.06 -6.12
C LEU A 402 12.75 -32.44 -7.38
N THR A 403 12.32 -33.70 -7.52
CA THR A 403 11.49 -34.12 -8.65
C THR A 403 10.17 -33.35 -8.71
N LEU A 404 9.61 -32.94 -7.56
CA LEU A 404 8.39 -32.10 -7.50
C LEU A 404 8.62 -30.72 -8.11
N LEU A 405 9.87 -30.25 -8.12
CA LEU A 405 10.33 -29.00 -8.70
C LEU A 405 11.02 -29.20 -10.06
N GLN A 406 10.90 -30.37 -10.70
CA GLN A 406 11.57 -30.66 -11.96
C GLN A 406 13.10 -30.47 -11.91
N LEU A 407 13.68 -30.83 -10.76
CA LEU A 407 15.11 -30.82 -10.51
C LEU A 407 15.58 -32.24 -10.19
N ALA A 408 16.83 -32.52 -10.47
CA ALA A 408 17.52 -33.73 -10.04
C ALA A 408 18.77 -33.36 -9.26
N ILE A 409 19.22 -34.26 -8.39
CA ILE A 409 20.50 -34.13 -7.70
C ILE A 409 21.41 -35.28 -8.13
N GLY A 410 22.64 -34.96 -8.47
CA GLY A 410 23.68 -35.95 -8.76
C GLY A 410 24.17 -36.66 -7.48
N GLY A 411 24.84 -37.81 -7.65
CA GLY A 411 25.52 -38.48 -6.53
C GLY A 411 26.78 -37.74 -6.10
N GLY A 412 27.07 -37.67 -4.79
CA GLY A 412 28.35 -37.16 -4.26
C GLY A 412 29.44 -38.24 -4.20
N SER A 413 30.70 -37.99 -3.84
CA SER A 413 31.49 -36.77 -3.80
C SER A 413 32.89 -37.11 -4.35
N ARG A 414 33.51 -36.17 -5.07
CA ARG A 414 34.97 -36.06 -5.16
C ARG A 414 35.35 -34.67 -4.67
N GLU A 415 35.27 -34.45 -3.36
CA GLU A 415 35.49 -33.13 -2.72
C GLU A 415 36.83 -32.47 -3.07
N ARG A 416 37.81 -33.25 -3.53
CA ARG A 416 39.12 -32.74 -3.95
C ARG A 416 39.17 -32.22 -5.38
N ASP A 417 38.17 -32.51 -6.21
CA ASP A 417 38.15 -32.11 -7.61
C ASP A 417 37.95 -30.60 -7.74
N ALA A 418 38.53 -30.02 -8.79
CA ALA A 418 38.33 -28.61 -9.10
C ALA A 418 36.91 -28.35 -9.60
N VAL A 419 36.31 -27.27 -9.11
CA VAL A 419 35.07 -26.70 -9.64
C VAL A 419 35.45 -25.63 -10.67
N THR A 420 34.80 -25.70 -11.83
CA THR A 420 35.01 -24.75 -12.93
C THR A 420 33.67 -24.33 -13.51
N ILE A 421 33.56 -23.06 -13.90
CA ILE A 421 32.40 -22.57 -14.63
C ILE A 421 32.49 -23.08 -16.07
N VAL A 422 31.44 -23.75 -16.55
CA VAL A 422 31.38 -24.34 -17.90
C VAL A 422 30.50 -23.52 -18.83
N ARG A 423 29.45 -22.88 -18.30
CA ARG A 423 28.59 -21.96 -19.06
C ARG A 423 28.22 -20.78 -18.16
N GLN A 424 28.28 -19.59 -18.75
CA GLN A 424 27.80 -18.34 -18.14
C GLN A 424 26.98 -17.59 -19.19
N ASP A 425 25.70 -17.35 -18.91
CA ASP A 425 24.84 -16.49 -19.71
C ASP A 425 25.23 -15.01 -19.53
N ARG A 426 24.97 -14.18 -20.54
CA ARG A 426 25.26 -12.73 -20.50
C ARG A 426 24.57 -11.96 -19.36
N ARG A 427 23.50 -12.52 -18.79
CA ARG A 427 22.79 -11.96 -17.61
C ARG A 427 23.60 -12.13 -16.31
N ILE A 428 24.60 -13.01 -16.30
CA ILE A 428 25.49 -13.25 -15.16
C ILE A 428 26.79 -12.47 -15.38
N GLY A 429 27.32 -11.88 -14.30
CA GLY A 429 28.46 -10.96 -14.34
C GLY A 429 28.08 -9.49 -14.27
N TYR A 430 26.94 -9.13 -13.68
CA TYR A 430 26.38 -7.76 -13.71
C TYR A 430 27.26 -6.73 -12.99
N GLU A 431 27.45 -6.83 -11.67
CA GLU A 431 28.33 -5.93 -10.91
C GLU A 431 29.65 -6.61 -10.50
N ALA A 432 29.68 -7.94 -10.47
CA ALA A 432 30.87 -8.75 -10.22
C ALA A 432 30.82 -10.06 -11.03
N ALA A 433 31.98 -10.62 -11.34
CA ALA A 433 32.07 -11.92 -11.99
C ALA A 433 31.87 -13.05 -10.95
N PRO A 434 31.18 -14.16 -11.32
CA PRO A 434 31.04 -15.31 -10.43
C PRO A 434 32.41 -16.00 -10.25
N LEU A 435 32.68 -16.48 -9.04
CA LEU A 435 33.86 -17.29 -8.72
C LEU A 435 33.42 -18.71 -8.35
N PRO A 436 34.04 -19.76 -8.93
CA PRO A 436 33.67 -21.14 -8.61
C PRO A 436 33.98 -21.46 -7.14
N SER A 437 32.98 -21.98 -6.42
CA SER A 437 33.15 -22.46 -5.04
C SER A 437 33.17 -23.98 -5.00
N ARG A 438 34.16 -24.56 -4.30
CA ARG A 438 34.23 -26.00 -4.05
C ARG A 438 33.34 -26.43 -2.89
N GLU A 439 33.27 -25.59 -1.86
CA GLU A 439 32.56 -25.85 -0.61
C GLU A 439 31.04 -25.77 -0.82
N GLU A 440 30.60 -24.82 -1.63
CA GLU A 440 29.17 -24.55 -1.91
C GLU A 440 28.67 -25.28 -3.17
N PHE A 441 29.46 -26.19 -3.76
CA PHE A 441 29.04 -26.89 -4.98
C PHE A 441 27.92 -27.89 -4.68
N VAL A 442 26.75 -27.66 -5.28
CA VAL A 442 25.60 -28.58 -5.22
C VAL A 442 25.41 -29.23 -6.59
N PRO A 443 25.45 -30.57 -6.73
CA PRO A 443 25.27 -31.24 -8.04
C PRO A 443 23.81 -31.23 -8.51
N LEU A 444 23.15 -30.08 -8.43
CA LEU A 444 21.77 -29.85 -8.85
C LEU A 444 21.72 -29.77 -10.38
N ARG A 445 20.82 -30.53 -10.98
CA ARG A 445 20.60 -30.58 -12.42
C ARG A 445 19.20 -30.14 -12.77
N LEU A 446 19.10 -29.24 -13.74
CA LEU A 446 17.84 -28.79 -14.30
C LEU A 446 17.26 -29.87 -15.24
N LEU A 447 16.03 -30.33 -14.99
CA LEU A 447 15.35 -31.27 -15.91
C LEU A 447 14.61 -30.52 -17.02
N GLN A 448 14.07 -29.34 -16.71
CA GLN A 448 13.36 -28.49 -17.66
C GLN A 448 13.57 -27.02 -17.32
N GLY A 449 13.91 -26.20 -18.33
CA GLY A 449 14.07 -24.76 -18.18
C GLY A 449 15.31 -24.23 -18.87
N GLU A 450 15.79 -23.07 -18.42
CA GLU A 450 16.98 -22.41 -18.91
C GLU A 450 18.01 -22.23 -17.79
N SER A 451 19.20 -22.80 -17.97
CA SER A 451 20.31 -22.59 -17.05
C SER A 451 21.15 -21.37 -17.44
N LEU A 452 21.32 -20.43 -16.51
CA LEU A 452 22.08 -19.19 -16.68
C LEU A 452 23.54 -19.33 -16.24
N LEU A 453 23.82 -20.17 -15.25
CA LEU A 453 25.17 -20.45 -14.76
C LEU A 453 25.32 -21.94 -14.51
N THR A 454 26.28 -22.57 -15.19
CA THR A 454 26.64 -23.96 -14.92
C THR A 454 28.07 -24.13 -14.48
N LEU A 455 28.25 -25.00 -13.49
CA LEU A 455 29.55 -25.42 -13.01
C LEU A 455 29.72 -26.93 -13.20
N ARG A 456 30.98 -27.35 -13.18
CA ARG A 456 31.37 -28.75 -13.23
C ARG A 456 32.45 -29.03 -12.19
N ARG A 457 32.29 -30.14 -11.47
CA ARG A 457 33.28 -30.72 -10.56
C ARG A 457 33.75 -32.04 -11.15
N GLY A 458 35.05 -32.14 -11.45
CA GLY A 458 35.59 -33.33 -12.11
C GLY A 458 35.00 -33.55 -13.51
N LYS A 459 34.70 -34.81 -13.88
CA LYS A 459 34.18 -35.17 -15.21
C LYS A 459 32.66 -35.30 -15.28
N ASP A 460 32.03 -35.71 -14.17
CA ASP A 460 30.66 -36.24 -14.19
C ASP A 460 29.66 -35.38 -13.39
N ASP A 461 30.12 -34.65 -12.36
CA ASP A 461 29.27 -33.80 -11.54
C ASP A 461 29.13 -32.41 -12.16
N GLY A 462 27.91 -31.88 -12.19
CA GLY A 462 27.69 -30.49 -12.53
C GLY A 462 26.48 -29.91 -11.84
N GLU A 463 26.46 -28.60 -11.86
CA GLU A 463 25.57 -27.75 -11.09
C GLU A 463 24.96 -26.73 -12.04
N ASP A 464 23.64 -26.68 -12.10
CA ASP A 464 22.88 -25.57 -12.64
C ASP A 464 22.61 -24.60 -11.48
N ALA A 465 23.52 -23.66 -11.24
CA ALA A 465 23.54 -22.81 -10.04
C ALA A 465 22.52 -21.67 -10.08
N VAL A 466 22.22 -21.16 -11.29
CA VAL A 466 21.21 -20.12 -11.52
C VAL A 466 20.40 -20.55 -12.72
N ALA A 467 19.09 -20.65 -12.57
CA ALA A 467 18.21 -21.12 -13.64
C ALA A 467 16.78 -20.58 -13.54
N PHE A 468 16.13 -20.52 -14.69
CA PHE A 468 14.67 -20.39 -14.81
C PHE A 468 14.05 -21.76 -15.07
N THR A 469 12.89 -21.99 -14.47
CA THR A 469 12.12 -23.23 -14.54
C THR A 469 10.68 -22.90 -14.96
N PRO A 470 9.87 -23.90 -15.34
CA PRO A 470 8.45 -23.67 -15.59
C PRO A 470 7.66 -23.20 -14.37
N TRP A 471 8.16 -23.29 -13.14
CA TRP A 471 7.50 -22.81 -11.93
C TRP A 471 8.07 -21.47 -11.41
N GLY A 472 9.18 -20.98 -11.97
CA GLY A 472 9.78 -19.70 -11.63
C GLY A 472 11.29 -19.71 -11.85
N GLY A 473 12.08 -19.54 -10.79
CA GLY A 473 13.54 -19.58 -10.89
C GLY A 473 14.25 -19.72 -9.56
N TYR A 474 15.56 -19.92 -9.63
CA TYR A 474 16.42 -19.94 -8.45
C TYR A 474 17.83 -19.43 -8.77
N ALA A 475 18.50 -18.88 -7.76
CA ALA A 475 19.91 -18.53 -7.76
C ALA A 475 20.51 -18.96 -6.41
N LEU A 476 21.44 -19.92 -6.45
CA LEU A 476 22.01 -20.55 -5.25
C LEU A 476 23.24 -19.81 -4.72
N SER A 477 23.53 -20.00 -3.44
CA SER A 477 24.80 -19.58 -2.83
C SER A 477 26.00 -20.17 -3.59
N PRO A 478 27.12 -19.44 -3.76
CA PRO A 478 27.33 -18.02 -3.47
C PRO A 478 27.01 -17.12 -4.69
N TYR A 479 26.25 -17.62 -5.65
CA TYR A 479 26.05 -17.00 -6.98
C TYR A 479 24.91 -15.97 -7.04
N VAL A 480 24.56 -15.36 -5.91
CA VAL A 480 23.51 -14.32 -5.77
C VAL A 480 24.15 -12.95 -5.63
N VAL A 481 24.79 -12.72 -4.48
CA VAL A 481 25.55 -11.51 -4.15
C VAL A 481 26.96 -11.91 -3.70
N ALA A 482 27.97 -11.29 -4.30
CA ALA A 482 29.37 -11.50 -3.94
C ALA A 482 29.81 -10.45 -2.92
N GLN A 483 30.43 -10.89 -1.83
CA GLN A 483 31.09 -9.99 -0.89
C GLN A 483 32.44 -9.53 -1.46
N VAL A 484 32.71 -8.23 -1.43
CA VAL A 484 34.01 -7.69 -1.85
C VAL A 484 35.05 -7.98 -0.76
N PRO A 485 36.19 -8.64 -1.07
CA PRO A 485 37.21 -8.94 -0.06
C PRO A 485 37.69 -7.67 0.67
N GLN A 486 37.86 -7.77 1.99
CA GLN A 486 38.33 -6.67 2.87
C GLN A 486 37.41 -5.44 2.95
N ALA A 487 36.30 -5.41 2.21
CA ALA A 487 35.26 -4.39 2.30
C ALA A 487 33.96 -4.99 2.86
N LYS A 488 33.16 -4.19 3.56
CA LYS A 488 31.82 -4.58 4.02
C LYS A 488 30.74 -4.30 2.96
N THR A 489 31.07 -4.49 1.69
CA THR A 489 30.19 -4.17 0.55
C THR A 489 29.91 -5.40 -0.29
N PHE A 490 28.73 -5.44 -0.90
CA PHE A 490 28.26 -6.56 -1.71
C PHE A 490 28.07 -6.14 -3.17
N ARG A 491 28.05 -7.11 -4.09
CA ARG A 491 27.87 -6.90 -5.53
C ARG A 491 26.91 -7.95 -6.06
N TRP A 492 25.92 -7.53 -6.83
CA TRP A 492 25.03 -8.45 -7.52
C TRP A 492 25.73 -9.15 -8.68
N LEU A 493 25.49 -10.45 -8.83
CA LEU A 493 26.00 -11.22 -9.97
C LEU A 493 25.08 -11.12 -11.20
N PHE A 494 23.87 -10.57 -11.06
CA PHE A 494 22.90 -10.32 -12.13
C PHE A 494 22.09 -9.05 -11.82
N ASP A 495 21.36 -8.48 -12.80
CA ASP A 495 20.42 -7.39 -12.50
C ASP A 495 19.21 -7.95 -11.72
N PRO A 496 19.03 -7.62 -10.42
CA PRO A 496 17.99 -8.22 -9.59
C PRO A 496 16.58 -7.79 -10.03
N ILE A 497 16.40 -6.57 -10.55
CA ILE A 497 15.11 -6.07 -11.04
C ILE A 497 14.66 -6.94 -12.21
N ARG A 498 15.59 -7.18 -13.16
CA ARG A 498 15.30 -8.00 -14.33
C ARG A 498 15.09 -9.47 -13.99
N LEU A 499 15.93 -10.04 -13.12
CA LEU A 499 15.83 -11.46 -12.74
C LEU A 499 14.50 -11.74 -12.04
N ILE A 500 14.08 -10.89 -11.10
CA ILE A 500 12.81 -11.05 -10.37
C ILE A 500 11.63 -10.95 -11.34
N HIS A 501 11.64 -9.96 -12.25
CA HIS A 501 10.59 -9.80 -13.26
C HIS A 501 10.45 -11.05 -14.15
N GLU A 502 11.58 -11.58 -14.65
CA GLU A 502 11.61 -12.79 -15.48
C GLU A 502 11.22 -14.06 -14.68
N ALA A 503 11.79 -14.28 -13.50
CA ALA A 503 11.53 -15.45 -12.65
C ALA A 503 10.06 -15.56 -12.24
N LEU A 504 9.48 -14.43 -11.81
CA LEU A 504 8.09 -14.40 -11.36
C LEU A 504 7.10 -14.23 -12.50
N ALA A 505 7.57 -14.09 -13.75
CA ALA A 505 6.76 -13.81 -14.94
C ALA A 505 5.75 -12.68 -14.68
N LEU A 506 6.23 -11.59 -14.06
CA LEU A 506 5.38 -10.50 -13.60
C LEU A 506 4.63 -9.89 -14.80
N PRO A 507 3.31 -9.66 -14.68
CA PRO A 507 2.54 -9.08 -15.76
C PRO A 507 2.95 -7.62 -15.97
N ALA A 508 2.91 -7.20 -17.23
CA ALA A 508 3.01 -5.81 -17.61
C ALA A 508 1.81 -5.02 -17.02
N MET A 509 2.07 -4.10 -16.10
CA MET A 509 1.09 -3.14 -15.55
C MET A 509 1.79 -1.81 -15.19
N PRO A 510 1.07 -0.66 -15.11
CA PRO A 510 1.67 0.58 -14.64
C PRO A 510 2.27 0.41 -13.24
N ALA A 511 3.46 0.94 -13.02
CA ALA A 511 4.18 0.83 -11.75
C ALA A 511 4.08 2.14 -10.96
N PRO A 512 3.50 2.16 -9.75
CA PRO A 512 3.50 3.33 -8.87
C PRO A 512 4.92 3.86 -8.60
N ASP A 513 5.10 5.18 -8.67
CA ASP A 513 6.41 5.81 -8.51
C ASP A 513 6.44 6.79 -7.32
N THR A 514 7.41 6.60 -6.43
CA THR A 514 7.61 7.46 -5.23
C THR A 514 8.72 8.50 -5.42
N THR A 515 9.36 8.53 -6.60
CA THR A 515 10.54 9.36 -6.86
C THR A 515 10.20 10.65 -7.59
N THR A 516 9.01 10.71 -8.19
CA THR A 516 8.61 11.73 -9.16
C THR A 516 7.21 12.26 -8.86
N GLU A 517 6.98 13.53 -9.15
CA GLU A 517 5.64 14.11 -9.23
C GLU A 517 5.59 15.14 -10.35
N ASN A 518 4.55 15.04 -11.19
CA ASN A 518 4.38 15.89 -12.36
C ASN A 518 5.65 15.91 -13.21
N GLY A 519 6.27 14.74 -13.43
CA GLY A 519 7.43 14.57 -14.30
C GLY A 519 8.76 15.05 -13.72
N ARG A 520 8.78 15.71 -12.55
CA ARG A 520 10.01 16.15 -11.88
C ARG A 520 10.37 15.26 -10.71
N ARG A 521 11.66 15.01 -10.54
CA ARG A 521 12.21 14.26 -9.41
C ARG A 521 11.90 15.01 -8.10
N LEU A 522 11.48 14.30 -7.07
CA LEU A 522 11.23 14.93 -5.77
C LEU A 522 12.54 15.36 -5.11
N LEU A 523 12.48 16.49 -4.39
CA LEU A 523 13.51 16.94 -3.45
C LEU A 523 12.90 17.00 -2.06
N LEU A 524 13.47 16.28 -1.10
CA LEU A 524 13.13 16.39 0.31
C LEU A 524 14.38 16.75 1.12
N ILE A 525 14.17 17.46 2.21
CA ILE A 525 15.23 17.93 3.10
C ILE A 525 14.77 17.69 4.52
N HIS A 526 15.59 17.03 5.33
CA HIS A 526 15.33 16.93 6.77
C HIS A 526 16.58 17.07 7.62
N ILE A 527 16.35 17.58 8.83
CA ILE A 527 17.38 17.84 9.82
C ILE A 527 17.04 17.09 11.10
N ASP A 528 17.92 16.17 11.47
CA ASP A 528 17.87 15.48 12.75
C ASP A 528 18.46 16.36 13.85
N GLY A 529 17.91 16.22 15.06
CA GLY A 529 18.14 17.16 16.17
C GLY A 529 19.58 17.20 16.70
N ASP A 530 20.43 16.25 16.31
CA ASP A 530 21.76 16.04 16.90
C ASP A 530 22.67 17.25 16.79
N GLY A 531 23.31 17.57 17.93
CA GLY A 531 24.31 18.61 18.00
C GLY A 531 23.73 20.02 17.93
N PHE A 532 22.41 20.20 18.09
CA PHE A 532 21.77 21.51 18.20
C PHE A 532 22.46 22.47 19.21
N PRO A 533 22.84 22.03 20.44
CA PRO A 533 23.53 22.88 21.41
C PRO A 533 25.06 23.00 21.17
N SER A 534 25.60 22.35 20.13
CA SER A 534 27.04 22.39 19.87
C SER A 534 27.52 23.80 19.51
N ARG A 535 28.73 24.17 19.93
CA ARG A 535 29.36 25.45 19.58
C ARG A 535 30.12 25.31 18.26
N ALA A 536 29.87 26.23 17.33
CA ALA A 536 30.56 26.24 16.05
C ALA A 536 31.97 26.84 16.16
N GLU A 537 32.91 26.29 15.38
CA GLU A 537 34.26 26.80 15.17
C GLU A 537 34.24 28.04 14.22
N LEU A 538 33.41 29.01 14.57
CA LEU A 538 33.19 30.26 13.85
C LEU A 538 33.38 31.46 14.80
N PRO A 539 33.68 32.66 14.29
CA PRO A 539 33.79 33.86 15.13
C PRO A 539 32.57 34.04 16.05
N GLY A 540 32.82 34.19 17.35
CA GLY A 540 31.77 34.31 18.38
C GLY A 540 31.19 32.99 18.91
N ALA A 541 31.66 31.84 18.42
CA ALA A 541 31.20 30.50 18.82
C ALA A 541 29.67 30.37 18.93
N PRO A 542 28.91 30.72 17.86
CA PRO A 542 27.45 30.57 17.86
C PRO A 542 27.05 29.10 18.03
N PHE A 543 25.83 28.86 18.49
CA PHE A 543 25.27 27.51 18.49
C PHE A 543 25.07 26.99 17.07
N ALA A 544 25.22 25.69 16.86
CA ALA A 544 25.02 25.04 15.58
C ALA A 544 23.61 25.29 15.04
N GLY A 545 22.58 25.23 15.91
CA GLY A 545 21.21 25.63 15.58
C GLY A 545 21.09 27.05 15.01
N GLU A 546 21.84 28.01 15.56
CA GLU A 546 21.85 29.39 15.06
C GLU A 546 22.60 29.52 13.72
N VAL A 547 23.68 28.75 13.54
CA VAL A 547 24.41 28.71 12.27
C VAL A 547 23.53 28.14 11.16
N VAL A 548 22.89 26.99 11.38
CA VAL A 548 22.00 26.36 10.39
C VAL A 548 20.82 27.27 10.08
N LEU A 549 20.21 27.92 11.08
CA LEU A 549 19.17 28.92 10.86
C LEU A 549 19.63 30.02 9.89
N LYS A 550 20.76 30.66 10.17
CA LYS A 550 21.22 31.84 9.41
C LYS A 550 21.88 31.52 8.07
N GLN A 551 22.56 30.38 7.97
CA GLN A 551 23.39 30.03 6.82
C GLN A 551 22.73 29.04 5.86
N ILE A 552 21.66 28.35 6.29
CA ILE A 552 20.96 27.35 5.49
C ILE A 552 19.46 27.64 5.40
N LEU A 553 18.74 27.68 6.53
CA LEU A 553 17.27 27.77 6.50
C LEU A 553 16.76 29.13 6.03
N GLU A 554 17.36 30.25 6.47
CA GLU A 554 17.00 31.61 6.04
C GLU A 554 17.37 31.88 4.56
N PRO A 555 18.56 31.46 4.05
CA PRO A 555 18.93 31.69 2.65
C PRO A 555 18.21 30.83 1.62
N TYR A 556 18.06 29.51 1.85
CA TYR A 556 17.55 28.60 0.81
C TYR A 556 16.03 28.56 0.70
N GLN A 557 15.30 28.69 1.82
CA GLN A 557 13.83 28.74 1.86
C GLN A 557 13.12 27.62 1.08
N VAL A 558 13.59 26.38 1.25
CA VAL A 558 13.01 25.17 0.66
C VAL A 558 12.27 24.39 1.77
N PRO A 559 11.13 23.72 1.49
CA PRO A 559 10.48 22.81 2.43
C PRO A 559 11.51 21.92 3.12
N THR A 560 11.62 22.10 4.43
CA THR A 560 12.59 21.39 5.26
C THR A 560 11.89 20.93 6.52
N THR A 561 11.96 19.63 6.79
CA THR A 561 11.45 19.06 8.04
C THR A 561 12.55 19.13 9.09
N VAL A 562 12.31 19.86 10.18
CA VAL A 562 13.33 20.13 11.19
C VAL A 562 12.87 19.59 12.53
N SER A 563 13.74 18.80 13.15
CA SER A 563 13.51 18.25 14.49
C SER A 563 14.46 18.83 15.53
N VAL A 564 14.14 18.61 16.80
CA VAL A 564 15.05 18.82 17.94
C VAL A 564 14.95 17.62 18.89
N ILE A 565 16.03 17.35 19.62
CA ILE A 565 16.00 16.44 20.76
C ILE A 565 15.55 17.26 21.97
N GLU A 566 14.41 16.91 22.57
CA GLU A 566 13.90 17.68 23.72
C GLU A 566 14.92 17.70 24.87
N GLY A 567 15.57 16.57 25.15
CA GLY A 567 16.58 16.44 26.20
C GLY A 567 17.81 17.33 26.04
N GLU A 568 18.09 17.84 24.84
CA GLU A 568 19.18 18.80 24.63
C GLU A 568 18.74 20.26 24.72
N VAL A 569 17.45 20.54 24.47
CA VAL A 569 16.92 21.90 24.33
C VAL A 569 16.16 22.38 25.56
N ALA A 570 15.43 21.47 26.23
CA ALA A 570 14.54 21.82 27.32
C ALA A 570 15.27 22.11 28.63
N ALA A 571 14.66 22.95 29.48
CA ALA A 571 15.15 23.22 30.83
C ALA A 571 15.17 21.99 31.75
N THR A 572 14.44 20.93 31.40
CA THR A 572 14.44 19.64 32.08
C THR A 572 15.44 18.63 31.50
N GLY A 573 16.22 19.04 30.50
CA GLY A 573 17.19 18.22 29.80
C GLY A 573 18.61 18.30 30.38
N GLN A 574 19.60 18.01 29.54
CA GLN A 574 21.03 17.99 29.88
C GLN A 574 21.62 19.37 30.15
N TYR A 575 21.08 20.42 29.51
CA TYR A 575 21.66 21.77 29.52
C TYR A 575 20.67 22.84 30.01
N PRO A 576 20.19 22.76 31.28
CA PRO A 576 19.15 23.66 31.80
C PRO A 576 19.52 25.16 31.71
N GLU A 577 20.80 25.49 31.89
CA GLU A 577 21.29 26.88 31.82
C GLU A 577 21.27 27.44 30.38
N LEU A 578 21.37 26.58 29.37
CA LEU A 578 21.36 26.98 27.95
C LEU A 578 19.96 27.01 27.36
N ALA A 579 18.99 26.32 27.97
CA ALA A 579 17.62 26.16 27.47
C ALA A 579 16.96 27.47 27.02
N PRO A 580 17.02 28.61 27.75
CA PRO A 580 16.42 29.86 27.29
C PRO A 580 16.98 30.37 25.96
N GLN A 581 18.26 30.08 25.66
CA GLN A 581 18.89 30.44 24.38
C GLN A 581 18.50 29.45 23.29
N LEU A 582 18.56 28.15 23.59
CA LEU A 582 18.26 27.07 22.64
C LEU A 582 16.79 27.08 22.20
N GLU A 583 15.85 27.19 23.15
CA GLU A 583 14.42 27.29 22.83
C GLU A 583 14.10 28.52 21.98
N ARG A 584 14.78 29.66 22.20
CA ARG A 584 14.59 30.85 21.36
C ARG A 584 15.05 30.60 19.93
N ILE A 585 16.14 29.87 19.73
CA ILE A 585 16.62 29.50 18.38
C ILE A 585 15.62 28.52 17.74
N ALA A 586 15.17 27.49 18.47
CA ALA A 586 14.19 26.52 17.97
C ALA A 586 12.86 27.19 17.57
N ARG A 587 12.32 28.09 18.39
CA ARG A 587 11.12 28.89 18.06
C ARG A 587 11.30 29.70 16.78
N ARG A 588 12.47 30.31 16.58
CA ARG A 588 12.77 31.06 15.34
C ARG A 588 12.81 30.15 14.12
N ILE A 589 13.37 28.96 14.24
CA ILE A 589 13.40 27.95 13.18
C ILE A 589 11.97 27.50 12.84
N PHE A 590 11.18 27.08 13.83
CA PHE A 590 9.82 26.57 13.61
C PHE A 590 8.85 27.66 13.10
N ALA A 591 9.13 28.93 13.40
CA ALA A 591 8.39 30.07 12.85
C ALA A 591 8.58 30.28 11.33
N LEU A 592 9.62 29.72 10.71
CA LEU A 592 9.85 29.87 9.26
C LEU A 592 8.74 29.16 8.47
N PRO A 593 8.11 29.79 7.46
CA PRO A 593 6.94 29.23 6.77
C PRO A 593 7.23 27.93 6.00
N HIS A 594 8.46 27.75 5.51
CA HIS A 594 8.91 26.55 4.80
C HIS A 594 9.44 25.44 5.73
N VAL A 595 9.40 25.61 7.06
CA VAL A 595 9.80 24.57 8.01
C VAL A 595 8.59 23.76 8.46
N GLU A 596 8.63 22.46 8.23
CA GLU A 596 7.77 21.45 8.86
C GLU A 596 8.38 21.05 10.21
N VAL A 597 7.57 21.03 11.27
CA VAL A 597 8.04 20.77 12.63
C VAL A 597 8.05 19.25 12.87
N ALA A 598 9.16 18.75 13.41
CA ALA A 598 9.32 17.35 13.76
C ALA A 598 9.90 17.17 15.17
N SER A 599 9.81 15.95 15.70
CA SER A 599 10.50 15.53 16.92
C SER A 599 11.63 14.56 16.60
N HIS A 600 12.74 14.63 17.35
CA HIS A 600 13.81 13.64 17.34
C HIS A 600 13.93 12.95 18.70
N SER A 601 12.78 12.57 19.26
CA SER A 601 12.60 11.95 20.57
C SER A 601 12.93 12.85 21.77
N PHE A 602 12.76 12.29 22.98
CA PHE A 602 13.10 12.97 24.22
C PHE A 602 14.57 12.78 24.56
N SER A 603 15.01 11.52 24.68
CA SER A 603 16.36 11.19 25.15
C SER A 603 17.33 10.76 24.05
N HIS A 604 16.92 10.78 22.79
CA HIS A 604 17.70 10.24 21.67
C HIS A 604 18.15 8.80 21.94
N PRO A 605 17.24 7.81 21.90
CA PRO A 605 17.65 6.42 21.93
C PRO A 605 18.66 6.14 20.81
N PHE A 606 19.85 5.67 21.20
CA PHE A 606 20.88 5.17 20.28
C PHE A 606 20.53 3.77 19.76
N VAL A 607 19.83 2.99 20.59
CA VAL A 607 19.35 1.64 20.28
C VAL A 607 17.89 1.52 20.72
N TRP A 608 16.98 1.39 19.76
CA TRP A 608 15.54 1.40 20.07
C TRP A 608 15.02 0.09 20.65
N LYS A 609 15.56 -1.05 20.21
CA LYS A 609 15.14 -2.39 20.64
C LYS A 609 15.95 -2.84 21.85
N GLU A 610 15.27 -3.26 22.92
CA GLU A 610 15.93 -3.71 24.15
C GLU A 610 16.83 -4.94 23.91
N GLU A 611 16.41 -5.84 23.02
CA GLU A 611 17.19 -7.02 22.64
C GLU A 611 18.52 -6.70 21.93
N ASN A 612 18.64 -5.49 21.38
CA ASN A 612 19.85 -5.02 20.70
C ASN A 612 20.78 -4.23 21.63
N GLN A 613 20.36 -3.96 22.87
CA GLN A 613 21.15 -3.17 23.81
C GLN A 613 22.31 -4.00 24.37
N ASP A 614 23.48 -3.38 24.54
CA ASP A 614 24.61 -4.01 25.21
C ASP A 614 24.38 -4.00 26.73
N PRO A 615 24.14 -5.16 27.38
CA PRO A 615 23.90 -5.21 28.81
C PRO A 615 25.11 -4.78 29.64
N ALA A 616 26.31 -4.75 29.05
CA ALA A 616 27.54 -4.32 29.71
C ALA A 616 27.71 -2.79 29.74
N HIS A 617 27.01 -2.04 28.90
CA HIS A 617 27.12 -0.58 28.78
C HIS A 617 25.72 0.08 28.74
N PRO A 618 24.95 0.05 29.83
CA PRO A 618 23.59 0.60 29.87
C PRO A 618 23.53 2.11 29.62
N GLU A 619 24.62 2.85 29.84
CA GLU A 619 24.74 4.26 29.50
C GLU A 619 24.82 4.54 27.99
N ALA A 620 25.13 3.52 27.17
CA ALA A 620 25.24 3.64 25.72
C ALA A 620 23.89 3.51 24.98
N ILE A 621 22.77 3.55 25.71
CA ILE A 621 21.43 3.31 25.17
C ILE A 621 20.74 4.62 24.75
N SER A 622 21.00 5.74 25.43
CA SER A 622 20.45 7.06 25.10
C SER A 622 21.22 8.19 25.80
N LEU A 623 20.89 9.46 25.54
CA LEU A 623 21.47 10.60 26.25
C LEU A 623 21.21 10.50 27.76
N ALA A 624 22.24 10.79 28.56
CA ALA A 624 22.15 10.85 30.01
C ALA A 624 21.30 12.05 30.47
N ILE A 625 20.00 11.84 30.68
CA ILE A 625 19.06 12.85 31.17
C ILE A 625 18.79 12.63 32.66
N PRO A 626 18.92 13.66 33.52
CA PRO A 626 18.66 13.52 34.95
C PRO A 626 17.25 12.96 35.26
N GLY A 627 17.21 11.86 36.03
CA GLY A 627 15.95 11.26 36.48
C GLY A 627 15.19 10.45 35.41
N TYR A 628 15.84 10.14 34.29
CA TYR A 628 15.24 9.39 33.18
C TYR A 628 16.11 8.21 32.75
N HIS A 629 15.45 7.13 32.32
CA HIS A 629 16.10 5.95 31.73
C HIS A 629 15.21 5.40 30.62
N TYR A 630 15.75 5.30 29.41
CA TYR A 630 15.03 4.74 28.26
C TYR A 630 14.72 3.24 28.45
N SER A 631 13.50 2.85 28.14
CA SER A 631 13.03 1.45 28.04
C SER A 631 11.75 1.38 27.21
N ALA A 632 11.29 0.17 26.89
CA ALA A 632 10.01 -0.07 26.23
C ALA A 632 8.81 0.51 26.99
N HIS A 633 8.92 0.68 28.32
CA HIS A 633 7.88 1.32 29.14
C HIS A 633 7.85 2.85 29.05
N THR A 634 8.85 3.46 28.42
CA THR A 634 8.99 4.92 28.32
C THR A 634 8.71 5.47 26.92
N LEU A 635 8.26 4.64 25.99
CA LEU A 635 7.96 5.04 24.61
C LEU A 635 6.98 6.22 24.51
N ASP A 636 5.97 6.29 25.38
CA ASP A 636 5.05 7.43 25.42
C ASP A 636 5.76 8.75 25.78
N ARG A 637 6.79 8.69 26.64
CA ARG A 637 7.59 9.86 26.99
C ARG A 637 8.51 10.28 25.84
N GLU A 638 9.14 9.31 25.19
CA GLU A 638 10.01 9.53 24.03
C GLU A 638 9.27 10.15 22.86
N ILE A 639 8.09 9.61 22.54
CA ILE A 639 7.38 9.93 21.31
C ILE A 639 6.36 11.02 21.60
N LYS A 640 5.24 10.67 22.25
CA LYS A 640 4.16 11.64 22.50
C LYS A 640 4.62 12.79 23.39
N GLY A 641 5.41 12.52 24.42
CA GLY A 641 5.90 13.53 25.34
C GLY A 641 6.75 14.60 24.67
N SER A 642 7.66 14.20 23.77
CA SER A 642 8.52 15.14 23.03
C SER A 642 7.72 15.96 22.01
N LEU A 643 6.76 15.33 21.32
CA LEU A 643 5.82 16.02 20.43
C LEU A 643 5.02 17.09 21.21
N ASP A 644 4.44 16.71 22.36
CA ASP A 644 3.69 17.62 23.23
C ASP A 644 4.54 18.80 23.72
N TYR A 645 5.80 18.57 24.08
CA TYR A 645 6.72 19.64 24.49
C TYR A 645 6.96 20.62 23.35
N ILE A 646 7.29 20.12 22.15
CA ILE A 646 7.56 20.93 20.97
C ILE A 646 6.32 21.76 20.61
N ASP A 647 5.15 21.14 20.53
CA ASP A 647 3.90 21.80 20.15
C ASP A 647 3.50 22.91 21.12
N ARG A 648 3.70 22.69 22.43
CA ARG A 648 3.29 23.67 23.46
C ARG A 648 4.32 24.78 23.64
N THR A 649 5.60 24.47 23.48
CA THR A 649 6.69 25.34 23.95
C THR A 649 7.46 26.01 22.81
N LEU A 650 7.60 25.33 21.66
CA LEU A 650 8.49 25.73 20.58
C LEU A 650 7.75 26.08 19.28
N ALA A 651 6.68 25.36 18.94
CA ALA A 651 5.93 25.61 17.72
C ALA A 651 5.17 26.96 17.79
N PRO A 652 5.12 27.74 16.70
CA PRO A 652 4.29 28.94 16.65
C PRO A 652 2.80 28.57 16.56
N PRO A 653 1.88 29.49 16.91
CA PRO A 653 0.45 29.27 16.71
C PRO A 653 0.10 28.85 15.27
N GLY A 654 -0.71 27.80 15.13
CA GLY A 654 -1.13 27.26 13.83
C GLY A 654 -0.15 26.27 13.20
N LYS A 655 0.98 25.96 13.86
CA LYS A 655 1.84 24.82 13.52
C LYS A 655 1.89 23.84 14.67
N ARG A 656 2.14 22.58 14.33
CA ARG A 656 2.38 21.47 15.24
C ARG A 656 3.38 20.51 14.59
N THR A 657 3.86 19.58 15.37
CA THR A 657 4.66 18.44 14.91
C THR A 657 3.84 17.57 13.96
N GLU A 658 4.43 17.26 12.80
CA GLU A 658 3.81 16.42 11.77
C GLU A 658 4.60 15.13 11.53
N VAL A 659 5.86 15.07 11.98
CA VAL A 659 6.77 13.95 11.74
C VAL A 659 7.58 13.61 12.99
N PHE A 660 7.80 12.33 13.24
CA PHE A 660 8.77 11.78 14.17
C PHE A 660 9.97 11.22 13.41
N LEU A 661 11.17 11.75 13.64
CA LEU A 661 12.41 11.31 13.00
C LEU A 661 13.13 10.34 13.96
N TRP A 662 13.34 9.08 13.55
CA TRP A 662 13.96 8.07 14.42
C TRP A 662 15.44 8.38 14.66
N SER A 663 15.85 8.37 15.92
CA SER A 663 17.24 8.56 16.36
C SER A 663 18.06 7.26 16.31
N GLY A 664 19.38 7.40 16.47
CA GLY A 664 20.26 6.26 16.74
C GLY A 664 20.36 5.26 15.59
N ASP A 665 20.18 3.97 15.91
CA ASP A 665 20.15 2.87 14.96
C ASP A 665 18.96 2.91 13.99
N THR A 666 17.98 3.81 14.22
CA THR A 666 16.77 3.97 13.42
C THR A 666 15.97 2.68 13.22
N ASN A 667 16.09 1.74 14.16
CA ASN A 667 15.43 0.44 14.11
C ASN A 667 14.38 0.31 15.22
N PRO A 668 13.28 1.08 15.17
CA PRO A 668 12.23 1.06 16.17
C PRO A 668 11.57 -0.32 16.27
N SER A 669 11.04 -0.62 17.46
CA SER A 669 10.14 -1.75 17.66
C SER A 669 8.75 -1.47 17.07
N ASP A 670 7.96 -2.52 16.85
CA ASP A 670 6.57 -2.40 16.40
C ASP A 670 5.74 -1.49 17.31
N ALA A 671 5.95 -1.58 18.62
CA ALA A 671 5.29 -0.73 19.60
C ALA A 671 5.69 0.74 19.46
N ALA A 672 6.97 1.04 19.22
CA ALA A 672 7.43 2.41 19.01
C ALA A 672 6.80 3.02 17.76
N VAL A 673 6.77 2.29 16.64
CA VAL A 673 6.10 2.77 15.41
C VAL A 673 4.61 2.99 15.66
N ALA A 674 3.93 2.08 16.36
CA ALA A 674 2.53 2.26 16.72
C ALA A 674 2.27 3.56 17.49
N LYS A 675 3.16 3.94 18.43
CA LYS A 675 3.05 5.21 19.18
C LYS A 675 3.10 6.45 18.30
N ALA A 676 3.90 6.46 17.23
CA ALA A 676 3.92 7.57 16.28
C ALA A 676 2.57 7.71 15.54
N TYR A 677 1.99 6.59 15.09
CA TYR A 677 0.68 6.59 14.43
C TYR A 677 -0.47 6.93 15.39
N GLU A 678 -0.43 6.46 16.64
CA GLU A 678 -1.38 6.85 17.69
C GLU A 678 -1.33 8.36 17.97
N ALA A 679 -0.13 8.96 17.90
CA ALA A 679 0.07 10.40 18.00
C ALA A 679 -0.30 11.16 16.72
N THR A 680 -0.77 10.48 15.67
CA THR A 680 -1.19 11.04 14.38
C THR A 680 -0.07 11.78 13.62
N VAL A 681 1.18 11.39 13.82
CA VAL A 681 2.34 11.90 13.09
C VAL A 681 2.89 10.85 12.12
N TYR A 682 3.49 11.30 11.04
CA TYR A 682 4.28 10.42 10.17
C TYR A 682 5.62 10.08 10.83
N ASN A 683 6.34 9.10 10.30
CA ASN A 683 7.68 8.77 10.78
C ASN A 683 8.63 8.59 9.60
N LEU A 684 9.91 8.90 9.80
CA LEU A 684 10.99 8.71 8.82
C LEU A 684 12.30 8.38 9.56
N ASN A 685 13.34 8.05 8.80
CA ASN A 685 14.70 7.60 9.18
C ASN A 685 14.86 6.07 9.10
N GLY A 686 16.11 5.65 9.00
CA GLY A 686 16.51 4.34 8.47
C GLY A 686 16.64 4.36 6.96
N GLY A 687 17.01 3.21 6.39
CA GLY A 687 17.34 3.08 4.99
C GLY A 687 18.74 3.59 4.65
N ASP A 688 19.67 2.68 4.45
CA ASP A 688 21.09 2.98 4.25
C ASP A 688 21.47 3.12 2.77
N THR A 689 20.75 3.97 2.03
CA THR A 689 21.13 4.24 0.64
C THR A 689 22.44 5.05 0.61
N LEU A 690 23.55 4.37 0.32
CA LEU A 690 24.91 4.90 0.28
C LEU A 690 25.66 4.49 -1.00
N ILE A 691 24.94 4.30 -2.11
CA ILE A 691 25.55 4.06 -3.41
C ILE A 691 26.43 5.24 -3.82
N THR A 692 27.67 4.97 -4.23
CA THR A 692 28.68 5.98 -4.61
C THR A 692 29.55 5.43 -5.72
N LYS A 693 30.41 6.26 -6.34
CA LYS A 693 31.31 5.80 -7.42
C LYS A 693 32.32 4.75 -6.93
N THR A 694 32.63 4.75 -5.63
CA THR A 694 33.46 3.72 -4.98
C THR A 694 32.68 2.50 -4.51
N ASN A 695 31.35 2.62 -4.40
CA ASN A 695 30.44 1.53 -4.06
C ASN A 695 29.25 1.45 -5.04
N PRO A 696 29.49 1.18 -6.34
CA PRO A 696 28.46 1.26 -7.38
C PRO A 696 27.62 -0.02 -7.44
N SER A 697 26.74 -0.22 -6.46
CA SER A 697 25.91 -1.42 -6.39
C SER A 697 24.49 -1.14 -5.93
N LEU A 698 23.53 -1.83 -6.52
CA LEU A 698 22.15 -1.83 -6.06
C LEU A 698 22.00 -2.42 -4.64
N THR A 699 22.98 -3.18 -4.13
CA THR A 699 23.00 -3.61 -2.72
C THR A 699 23.16 -2.44 -1.74
N ALA A 700 23.57 -1.27 -2.22
CA ALA A 700 23.71 -0.03 -1.45
C ALA A 700 22.53 0.93 -1.66
N VAL A 701 21.38 0.43 -2.13
CA VAL A 701 20.13 1.19 -2.30
C VAL A 701 19.04 0.53 -1.44
N ALA A 702 18.60 1.24 -0.41
CA ALA A 702 17.63 0.71 0.55
C ALA A 702 16.20 0.67 -0.04
N PRO A 703 15.27 -0.10 0.52
CA PRO A 703 13.86 -0.08 0.13
C PRO A 703 13.11 1.18 0.59
N LEU A 704 11.80 1.23 0.40
CA LEU A 704 10.96 2.35 0.85
C LEU A 704 10.72 2.40 2.37
N GLY A 705 10.93 1.27 3.05
CA GLY A 705 10.61 1.13 4.46
C GLY A 705 10.37 -0.32 4.84
N LEU A 706 9.84 -0.54 6.04
CA LEU A 706 9.57 -1.85 6.60
C LEU A 706 8.23 -1.86 7.36
N GLN A 707 7.45 -2.92 7.18
CA GLN A 707 6.24 -3.16 7.96
C GLN A 707 6.62 -3.52 9.41
N LYS A 708 6.00 -2.82 10.37
CA LYS A 708 6.21 -2.92 11.82
C LYS A 708 4.86 -3.13 12.49
N GLY A 709 4.50 -4.39 12.74
CA GLY A 709 3.14 -4.78 13.13
C GLY A 709 2.09 -4.32 12.11
N ALA A 710 1.08 -3.55 12.54
CA ALA A 710 0.03 -3.01 11.67
C ALA A 710 0.43 -1.72 10.92
N PHE A 711 1.62 -1.18 11.22
CA PHE A 711 2.06 0.13 10.75
C PHE A 711 3.32 0.03 9.89
N PHE A 712 3.65 1.09 9.16
CA PHE A 712 4.80 1.12 8.27
C PHE A 712 5.83 2.13 8.76
N GLN A 713 7.09 1.71 8.90
CA GLN A 713 8.22 2.60 9.06
C GLN A 713 8.68 3.07 7.68
N VAL A 714 8.69 4.38 7.44
CA VAL A 714 9.19 4.94 6.17
C VAL A 714 10.68 5.21 6.29
N PHE A 715 11.46 4.82 5.29
CA PHE A 715 12.90 5.08 5.27
C PHE A 715 13.26 6.40 4.62
N ALA A 716 14.38 6.98 5.06
CA ALA A 716 15.01 8.08 4.37
C ALA A 716 15.51 7.61 2.99
N PRO A 717 15.29 8.37 1.91
CA PRO A 717 15.72 7.94 0.58
C PRO A 717 17.24 7.84 0.38
N ASN A 718 18.00 8.70 1.08
CA ASN A 718 19.46 8.78 1.04
C ASN A 718 20.01 9.05 2.45
N GLN A 719 21.24 8.61 2.70
CA GLN A 719 21.91 8.74 4.00
C GLN A 719 22.41 10.15 4.34
N ASN A 720 22.59 10.39 5.64
CA ASN A 720 23.06 11.65 6.19
C ASN A 720 24.58 11.81 6.11
N GLU A 721 25.09 12.96 6.55
CA GLU A 721 26.52 13.29 6.55
C GLU A 721 27.39 12.41 7.44
N ASN A 722 26.81 11.72 8.42
CA ASN A 722 27.54 10.93 9.40
C ASN A 722 28.35 9.81 8.71
N GLU A 723 27.70 9.10 7.78
CA GLU A 723 28.31 8.02 7.00
C GLU A 723 29.41 8.52 6.06
N TYR A 724 29.22 9.69 5.45
CA TYR A 724 30.22 10.28 4.55
C TYR A 724 31.41 10.92 5.28
N THR A 725 31.33 11.10 6.59
CA THR A 725 32.35 11.76 7.42
C THR A 725 32.98 10.83 8.46
N ASN A 726 32.83 9.51 8.29
CA ASN A 726 33.36 8.48 9.19
C ASN A 726 32.91 8.71 10.64
N LEU A 727 31.59 8.77 10.85
CA LEU A 727 30.97 9.03 12.15
C LEU A 727 31.45 10.36 12.75
N TRP A 728 31.45 11.42 11.93
CA TRP A 728 31.93 12.75 12.28
C TRP A 728 33.42 12.81 12.73
N ARG A 729 34.26 11.86 12.33
CA ARG A 729 35.72 11.89 12.57
C ARG A 729 36.50 12.55 11.44
N GLY A 730 35.82 12.89 10.35
CA GLY A 730 36.38 13.55 9.17
C GLY A 730 36.73 12.58 8.04
N PRO A 731 37.00 13.10 6.83
CA PRO A 731 37.07 14.52 6.49
C PRO A 731 35.69 15.22 6.55
N PHE A 732 35.62 16.40 7.17
CA PHE A 732 34.35 17.10 7.40
C PHE A 732 33.68 17.67 6.14
N TYR A 733 34.36 17.62 4.99
CA TYR A 733 33.78 17.93 3.68
C TYR A 733 33.19 16.70 2.98
N GLY A 734 33.27 15.51 3.60
CA GLY A 734 32.91 14.24 2.96
C GLY A 734 31.48 14.17 2.41
N TYR A 735 30.55 14.91 3.00
CA TYR A 735 29.14 14.95 2.58
C TYR A 735 28.94 15.42 1.14
N GLU A 736 29.90 16.14 0.53
CA GLU A 736 29.82 16.48 -0.90
C GLU A 736 29.63 15.25 -1.80
N ARG A 737 30.08 14.07 -1.34
CA ARG A 737 29.94 12.81 -2.07
C ARG A 737 28.51 12.29 -2.17
N VAL A 738 27.56 12.83 -1.39
CA VAL A 738 26.12 12.52 -1.55
C VAL A 738 25.63 12.88 -2.96
N ILE A 739 26.28 13.84 -3.64
CA ILE A 739 26.00 14.17 -5.04
C ILE A 739 26.25 12.96 -5.95
N GLU A 740 27.27 12.13 -5.69
CA GLU A 740 27.48 10.88 -6.42
C GLU A 740 26.27 9.95 -6.25
N THR A 741 25.73 9.86 -5.03
CA THR A 741 24.53 9.08 -4.74
C THR A 741 23.33 9.60 -5.52
N PHE A 742 23.12 10.91 -5.56
CA PHE A 742 22.02 11.52 -6.30
C PHE A 742 22.12 11.28 -7.81
N GLU A 743 23.32 11.38 -8.39
CA GLU A 743 23.57 11.08 -9.81
C GLU A 743 23.29 9.61 -10.14
N MET A 744 23.80 8.69 -9.31
CA MET A 744 23.69 7.24 -9.54
C MET A 744 22.31 6.66 -9.23
N THR A 745 21.46 7.42 -8.54
CA THR A 745 20.05 7.09 -8.33
C THR A 745 19.11 7.83 -9.28
N GLU A 746 19.66 8.61 -10.23
CA GLU A 746 18.92 9.15 -11.38
C GLU A 746 19.18 8.35 -12.66
N HIS A 747 20.44 7.94 -12.87
CA HIS A 747 20.87 7.32 -14.12
C HIS A 747 21.51 5.94 -13.89
N PRO A 748 21.26 4.95 -14.78
CA PRO A 748 20.39 5.01 -15.96
C PRO A 748 18.90 4.81 -15.63
N ARG A 749 18.55 4.70 -14.34
CA ARG A 749 17.19 4.52 -13.85
C ARG A 749 17.01 5.45 -12.66
N ARG A 750 15.87 6.13 -12.58
CA ARG A 750 15.50 6.90 -11.39
C ARG A 750 15.09 5.94 -10.27
N LEU A 751 15.98 5.74 -9.31
CA LEU A 751 15.83 4.79 -8.20
C LEU A 751 15.29 5.45 -6.93
N LYS A 752 15.65 6.72 -6.69
CA LYS A 752 15.33 7.45 -5.46
C LYS A 752 15.02 8.92 -5.74
N PRO A 753 14.20 9.60 -4.93
CA PRO A 753 14.20 11.07 -4.92
C PRO A 753 15.55 11.62 -4.43
N ILE A 754 15.76 12.94 -4.53
CA ILE A 754 16.90 13.61 -3.87
C ILE A 754 16.51 13.85 -2.41
N ASN A 755 17.32 13.36 -1.47
CA ASN A 755 17.15 13.62 -0.04
C ASN A 755 18.39 14.28 0.56
N ILE A 756 18.29 15.56 0.94
CA ILE A 756 19.34 16.26 1.71
C ILE A 756 19.04 16.04 3.19
N TYR A 757 19.63 14.98 3.73
CA TYR A 757 19.53 14.58 5.13
C TYR A 757 20.82 14.91 5.87
N TYR A 758 20.73 15.65 6.98
CA TYR A 758 21.88 16.00 7.81
C TYR A 758 21.46 16.33 9.27
N HIS A 759 22.44 16.60 10.13
CA HIS A 759 22.23 17.00 11.52
C HIS A 759 22.74 18.43 11.79
N PHE A 760 22.37 19.03 12.92
CA PHE A 760 22.79 20.38 13.25
C PHE A 760 24.31 20.52 13.39
N TYR A 761 25.01 19.47 13.83
CA TYR A 761 26.47 19.53 13.95
C TYR A 761 27.18 19.81 12.61
N SER A 762 26.54 19.62 11.46
CA SER A 762 27.04 20.09 10.15
C SER A 762 27.37 21.59 10.14
N GLY A 763 26.66 22.40 10.93
CA GLY A 763 26.91 23.83 11.09
C GLY A 763 28.15 24.18 11.94
N THR A 764 28.77 23.20 12.61
CA THR A 764 29.85 23.48 13.56
C THR A 764 31.21 23.74 12.91
N LYS A 765 31.42 23.24 11.69
CA LYS A 765 32.72 23.31 10.99
C LYS A 765 32.57 23.98 9.64
N LYS A 766 33.48 24.92 9.32
CA LYS A 766 33.46 25.65 8.04
C LYS A 766 33.49 24.72 6.82
N ALA A 767 34.26 23.63 6.88
CA ALA A 767 34.35 22.66 5.79
C ALA A 767 33.01 21.93 5.55
N SER A 768 32.34 21.50 6.63
CA SER A 768 31.03 20.84 6.54
C SER A 768 29.94 21.79 6.07
N LEU A 769 29.91 23.02 6.59
CA LEU A 769 28.95 24.04 6.14
C LEU A 769 29.10 24.35 4.64
N ARG A 770 30.34 24.39 4.12
CA ARG A 770 30.60 24.59 2.69
C ARG A 770 30.18 23.38 1.85
N ALA A 771 30.43 22.17 2.33
CA ALA A 771 29.95 20.95 1.68
C ALA A 771 28.42 20.93 1.60
N LEU A 772 27.75 21.26 2.70
CA LEU A 772 26.28 21.33 2.75
C LEU A 772 25.72 22.38 1.78
N GLN A 773 26.27 23.59 1.77
CA GLN A 773 25.88 24.64 0.81
C GLN A 773 26.02 24.17 -0.64
N LYS A 774 27.14 23.50 -0.97
CA LYS A 774 27.36 22.93 -2.30
C LYS A 774 26.32 21.87 -2.67
N VAL A 775 25.90 21.04 -1.73
CA VAL A 775 24.85 20.03 -1.93
C VAL A 775 23.49 20.70 -2.22
N TYR A 776 23.13 21.73 -1.46
CA TYR A 776 21.91 22.51 -1.71
C TYR A 776 21.95 23.21 -3.08
N ASP A 777 23.04 23.89 -3.39
CA ASP A 777 23.23 24.59 -4.67
C ASP A 777 23.12 23.62 -5.85
N TRP A 778 23.72 22.43 -5.73
CA TRP A 778 23.63 21.39 -6.75
C TRP A 778 22.19 20.89 -6.94
N ALA A 779 21.49 20.58 -5.85
CA ALA A 779 20.14 20.02 -5.90
C ALA A 779 19.13 21.02 -6.47
N LEU A 780 19.22 22.30 -6.09
CA LEU A 780 18.32 23.35 -6.57
C LEU A 780 18.61 23.79 -8.01
N ALA A 781 19.77 23.44 -8.56
CA ALA A 781 20.06 23.59 -9.98
C ALA A 781 19.38 22.52 -10.86
N GLN A 782 18.85 21.45 -10.27
CA GLN A 782 18.15 20.37 -10.98
C GLN A 782 16.65 20.69 -11.18
N PRO A 783 15.97 20.08 -12.17
CA PRO A 783 14.53 20.20 -12.35
C PRO A 783 13.76 19.37 -11.32
N VAL A 784 13.69 19.86 -10.08
CA VAL A 784 13.07 19.15 -8.94
C VAL A 784 11.68 19.67 -8.58
N SER A 785 10.94 18.86 -7.81
CA SER A 785 9.71 19.21 -7.11
C SER A 785 9.94 19.07 -5.60
N PRO A 786 10.20 20.17 -4.86
CA PRO A 786 10.51 20.07 -3.43
C PRO A 786 9.25 19.81 -2.59
N VAL A 787 9.31 18.82 -1.70
CA VAL A 787 8.21 18.38 -0.83
C VAL A 787 8.66 18.28 0.63
N SER A 788 7.70 18.34 1.56
CA SER A 788 7.96 18.03 2.97
C SER A 788 8.18 16.53 3.18
N VAL A 789 8.75 16.13 4.33
CA VAL A 789 8.85 14.71 4.69
C VAL A 789 7.46 14.09 4.85
N SER A 790 6.49 14.79 5.45
CA SER A 790 5.13 14.24 5.58
C SER A 790 4.48 13.97 4.22
N ASP A 791 4.73 14.79 3.20
CA ASP A 791 4.22 14.58 1.85
C ASP A 791 4.88 13.38 1.16
N TYR A 792 6.18 13.17 1.36
CA TYR A 792 6.87 11.95 0.91
C TYR A 792 6.32 10.70 1.63
N ALA A 793 6.17 10.75 2.95
CA ALA A 793 5.64 9.65 3.74
C ALA A 793 4.23 9.24 3.28
N LYS A 794 3.34 10.21 2.98
CA LYS A 794 2.02 9.94 2.39
C LYS A 794 2.12 9.17 1.06
N LYS A 795 3.06 9.54 0.18
CA LYS A 795 3.29 8.83 -1.08
C LYS A 795 3.75 7.39 -0.87
N VAL A 796 4.64 7.16 0.10
CA VAL A 796 5.09 5.81 0.46
C VAL A 796 3.93 4.98 1.03
N LEU A 797 3.08 5.56 1.87
CA LEU A 797 1.92 4.86 2.43
C LEU A 797 0.86 4.55 1.37
N ASP A 798 0.62 5.47 0.43
CA ASP A 798 -0.20 5.21 -0.75
C ASP A 798 0.40 4.09 -1.61
N PHE A 799 1.73 4.05 -1.80
CA PHE A 799 2.39 2.97 -2.54
C PHE A 799 2.03 1.58 -1.98
N GLN A 800 1.98 1.44 -0.65
CA GLN A 800 1.66 0.17 0.03
C GLN A 800 0.23 -0.29 -0.23
N ARG A 801 -0.72 0.63 -0.42
CA ARG A 801 -2.17 0.35 -0.42
C ARG A 801 -2.85 0.58 -1.77
N LEU A 802 -2.19 1.26 -2.71
CA LEU A 802 -2.73 1.59 -4.02
C LEU A 802 -3.06 0.31 -4.79
N VAL A 803 -4.26 0.28 -5.37
CA VAL A 803 -4.80 -0.89 -6.04
C VAL A 803 -4.82 -0.63 -7.54
N ILE A 804 -4.35 -1.62 -8.30
CA ILE A 804 -4.39 -1.62 -9.76
C ILE A 804 -5.31 -2.75 -10.20
N ALA A 805 -6.33 -2.40 -10.97
CA ALA A 805 -7.19 -3.36 -11.63
C ALA A 805 -7.23 -3.07 -13.14
N ARG A 806 -7.64 -4.06 -13.93
CA ARG A 806 -7.83 -3.91 -15.37
C ARG A 806 -9.24 -4.32 -15.79
N ASP A 807 -9.71 -3.69 -16.85
CA ASP A 807 -10.85 -4.13 -17.64
C ASP A 807 -10.50 -4.08 -19.14
N GLU A 808 -11.50 -4.21 -20.01
CA GLU A 808 -11.30 -4.16 -21.47
C GLU A 808 -10.91 -2.77 -21.99
N GLN A 809 -11.07 -1.71 -21.19
CA GLN A 809 -10.84 -0.31 -21.56
C GLN A 809 -9.47 0.20 -21.11
N GLY A 810 -8.87 -0.41 -20.07
CA GLY A 810 -7.55 -0.05 -19.59
C GLY A 810 -7.37 -0.38 -18.11
N TRP A 811 -6.67 0.52 -17.42
CA TRP A 811 -6.32 0.38 -16.01
C TRP A 811 -7.21 1.24 -15.12
N ARG A 812 -7.68 0.66 -14.02
CA ARG A 812 -8.40 1.34 -12.94
C ARG A 812 -7.47 1.42 -11.73
N ILE A 813 -7.24 2.62 -11.25
CA ILE A 813 -6.31 2.91 -10.15
C ILE A 813 -7.11 3.54 -9.01
N ARG A 814 -6.95 3.00 -7.79
CA ARG A 814 -7.57 3.55 -6.58
C ARG A 814 -6.54 3.65 -5.45
N GLY A 815 -6.72 4.64 -4.58
CA GLY A 815 -5.77 4.92 -3.50
C GLY A 815 -4.57 5.77 -3.91
N ALA A 816 -4.59 6.36 -5.11
CA ALA A 816 -3.54 7.25 -5.63
C ALA A 816 -3.77 8.72 -5.21
N THR A 817 -4.07 8.97 -3.93
CA THR A 817 -4.52 10.29 -3.45
C THR A 817 -3.35 11.28 -3.36
N HIS A 818 -2.19 10.81 -2.90
CA HIS A 818 -0.94 11.53 -2.71
C HIS A 818 0.16 10.99 -3.65
N LEU A 819 0.21 9.68 -3.89
CA LEU A 819 1.08 9.10 -4.92
C LEU A 819 0.42 9.25 -6.29
N ARG A 820 0.83 10.29 -7.01
CA ARG A 820 0.17 10.78 -8.23
C ARG A 820 1.01 10.57 -9.49
N GLU A 821 1.85 9.55 -9.48
CA GLU A 821 2.77 9.27 -10.57
C GLU A 821 2.85 7.75 -10.77
N LEU A 822 2.72 7.33 -12.03
CA LEU A 822 2.88 5.94 -12.47
C LEU A 822 3.92 5.88 -13.58
N ARG A 823 4.75 4.85 -13.60
CA ARG A 823 5.63 4.51 -14.72
C ARG A 823 4.98 3.47 -15.62
N SER A 824 5.25 3.57 -16.91
CA SER A 824 4.80 2.64 -17.94
C SER A 824 5.87 2.50 -19.01
N ASP A 825 5.86 1.36 -19.70
CA ASP A 825 6.74 1.13 -20.85
C ASP A 825 6.31 2.05 -22.01
N PRO A 826 7.21 2.91 -22.54
CA PRO A 826 6.92 3.75 -23.70
C PRO A 826 6.40 2.97 -24.93
N ALA A 827 6.71 1.67 -25.05
CA ALA A 827 6.21 0.80 -26.10
C ALA A 827 4.68 0.63 -26.08
N TRP A 828 4.01 0.94 -24.96
CA TRP A 828 2.54 0.89 -24.88
C TRP A 828 1.87 2.09 -25.55
N GLY A 829 2.64 3.09 -25.99
CA GLY A 829 2.12 4.33 -26.54
C GLY A 829 1.81 5.34 -25.44
N TYR A 830 1.01 6.35 -25.77
CA TYR A 830 0.74 7.53 -24.96
C TYR A 830 -0.54 7.38 -24.14
N PRO A 831 -0.68 8.03 -22.97
CA PRO A 831 -1.97 8.09 -22.30
C PRO A 831 -2.99 8.79 -23.19
N ASP A 832 -4.11 8.14 -23.46
CA ASP A 832 -5.25 8.71 -24.17
C ASP A 832 -6.02 9.63 -23.21
N LEU A 833 -5.65 10.91 -23.19
CA LEU A 833 -6.28 11.90 -22.29
C LEU A 833 -7.78 12.09 -22.55
N ALA A 834 -8.29 11.73 -23.73
CA ALA A 834 -9.71 11.86 -24.04
C ALA A 834 -10.53 10.68 -23.51
N GLN A 835 -9.93 9.49 -23.41
CA GLN A 835 -10.57 8.28 -22.86
C GLN A 835 -10.21 8.00 -21.40
N SER A 836 -9.12 8.60 -20.90
CA SER A 836 -8.68 8.50 -19.52
C SER A 836 -9.47 9.43 -18.61
N HIS A 837 -9.54 9.09 -17.33
CA HIS A 837 -10.15 9.90 -16.28
C HIS A 837 -9.13 10.15 -15.18
N GLY A 838 -8.91 11.41 -14.79
CA GLY A 838 -7.97 11.77 -13.74
C GLY A 838 -6.49 11.69 -14.14
N VAL A 839 -6.16 11.52 -15.43
CA VAL A 839 -4.79 11.66 -15.98
C VAL A 839 -4.60 13.09 -16.47
N VAL A 840 -3.58 13.78 -15.97
CA VAL A 840 -3.35 15.22 -16.27
C VAL A 840 -2.25 15.46 -17.29
N GLY A 841 -1.41 14.46 -17.53
CA GLY A 841 -0.36 14.51 -18.53
C GLY A 841 0.70 13.44 -18.33
N TYR A 842 1.85 13.62 -18.97
CA TYR A 842 2.96 12.67 -18.90
C TYR A 842 4.30 13.33 -19.25
N ALA A 843 5.39 12.67 -18.83
CA ALA A 843 6.76 12.96 -19.21
C ALA A 843 7.51 11.66 -19.50
N ASP A 844 8.46 11.69 -20.43
CA ASP A 844 9.38 10.58 -20.67
C ASP A 844 10.71 10.87 -19.98
N HIS A 845 11.28 9.88 -19.29
CA HIS A 845 12.60 9.96 -18.68
C HIS A 845 13.28 8.58 -18.73
N GLU A 846 14.45 8.55 -19.37
CA GLU A 846 15.16 7.31 -19.72
C GLU A 846 14.24 6.32 -20.45
N ASP A 847 14.15 5.08 -19.95
CA ASP A 847 13.34 4.01 -20.54
C ASP A 847 11.88 4.01 -20.05
N ASP A 848 11.46 4.98 -19.23
CA ASP A 848 10.13 5.01 -18.59
C ASP A 848 9.29 6.22 -19.04
N ARG A 849 7.97 5.97 -19.18
CA ARG A 849 6.94 7.01 -19.33
C ARG A 849 6.21 7.22 -18.00
N TYR A 850 6.37 8.42 -17.44
CA TYR A 850 5.76 8.90 -16.20
C TYR A 850 4.40 9.52 -16.49
N ILE A 851 3.34 8.98 -15.91
CA ILE A 851 1.94 9.37 -16.10
C ILE A 851 1.46 10.11 -14.85
N HIS A 852 1.11 11.38 -15.03
CA HIS A 852 0.72 12.27 -13.96
C HIS A 852 -0.76 12.10 -13.64
N LEU A 853 -1.08 11.94 -12.35
CA LEU A 853 -2.44 11.74 -11.87
C LEU A 853 -2.97 12.98 -11.15
N SER A 854 -4.27 13.18 -11.22
CA SER A 854 -5.00 14.28 -10.56
C SER A 854 -5.06 14.17 -9.03
N GLY A 855 -4.93 12.94 -8.48
CA GLY A 855 -5.16 12.65 -7.07
C GLY A 855 -6.61 12.34 -6.70
N GLU A 856 -7.49 12.16 -7.68
CA GLU A 856 -8.86 11.72 -7.46
C GLU A 856 -8.93 10.29 -6.87
N ALA A 857 -10.01 9.98 -6.16
CA ALA A 857 -10.19 8.69 -5.48
C ALA A 857 -10.16 7.48 -6.44
N GLU A 858 -10.51 7.71 -7.71
CA GLU A 858 -10.40 6.75 -8.80
C GLU A 858 -9.89 7.42 -10.08
N VAL A 859 -8.89 6.80 -10.70
CA VAL A 859 -8.32 7.19 -11.97
C VAL A 859 -8.49 6.05 -12.96
N ARG A 860 -8.78 6.38 -14.22
CA ARG A 860 -8.76 5.44 -15.35
C ARG A 860 -7.68 5.84 -16.34
N VAL A 861 -6.82 4.89 -16.69
CA VAL A 861 -5.70 5.11 -17.62
C VAL A 861 -5.87 4.19 -18.83
N THR A 862 -5.98 4.80 -20.01
CA THR A 862 -6.01 4.10 -21.30
C THR A 862 -4.85 4.58 -22.15
N PHE A 863 -4.32 3.70 -23.00
CA PHE A 863 -3.20 4.01 -23.89
C PHE A 863 -3.62 4.04 -25.36
N THR A 864 -2.92 4.83 -26.16
CA THR A 864 -3.12 4.95 -27.60
C THR A 864 -1.78 5.15 -28.32
N GLY A 865 -1.70 4.70 -29.58
CA GLY A 865 -0.49 4.87 -30.40
C GLY A 865 -0.23 6.31 -30.87
N ARG A 866 -1.14 7.25 -30.58
CA ARG A 866 -1.04 8.65 -31.04
C ARG A 866 -0.70 9.59 -29.87
N PRO A 867 0.21 10.55 -30.03
CA PRO A 867 0.46 11.55 -29.00
C PRO A 867 -0.80 12.40 -28.74
N PRO A 868 -0.99 12.96 -27.53
CA PRO A 868 -2.15 13.78 -27.23
C PRO A 868 -2.27 14.98 -28.19
N ALA A 869 -3.49 15.22 -28.67
CA ALA A 869 -3.86 16.36 -29.52
C ALA A 869 -4.60 17.46 -28.74
N THR A 870 -4.52 17.41 -27.42
CA THR A 870 -5.04 18.41 -26.49
C THR A 870 -3.91 18.83 -25.55
N PRO A 871 -3.95 20.05 -24.99
CA PRO A 871 -2.92 20.49 -24.05
C PRO A 871 -2.94 19.64 -22.79
N TYR A 872 -1.75 19.37 -22.25
CA TYR A 872 -1.57 18.55 -21.05
C TYR A 872 -0.39 19.03 -20.22
N LEU A 873 -0.34 18.63 -18.94
CA LEU A 873 0.80 18.94 -18.08
C LEU A 873 1.99 18.06 -18.47
N ARG A 874 3.06 18.67 -18.98
CA ARG A 874 4.31 17.95 -19.26
C ARG A 874 5.17 17.85 -18.00
N GLU A 875 5.26 18.95 -17.25
CA GLU A 875 5.96 18.93 -15.97
C GLU A 875 5.54 20.09 -15.06
N ALA A 876 5.68 19.91 -13.74
CA ALA A 876 5.57 20.98 -12.76
C ALA A 876 6.52 20.79 -11.56
N SER A 877 7.00 21.88 -10.98
CA SER A 877 7.84 21.89 -9.77
C SER A 877 7.04 21.88 -8.46
N ALA A 878 5.74 21.60 -8.53
CA ALA A 878 4.84 21.59 -7.39
C ALA A 878 3.68 20.62 -7.63
N PRO A 879 3.11 20.05 -6.55
CA PRO A 879 1.88 19.26 -6.62
C PRO A 879 0.71 20.06 -7.18
N LEU A 880 -0.11 19.44 -8.02
CA LEU A 880 -1.36 20.02 -8.47
C LEU A 880 -2.39 20.00 -7.33
N ARG A 881 -3.15 21.08 -7.21
CA ARG A 881 -4.30 21.11 -6.30
C ARG A 881 -5.60 20.79 -7.03
N ASP A 882 -5.84 21.48 -8.14
CA ASP A 882 -7.01 21.29 -8.99
C ASP A 882 -6.55 21.13 -10.44
N TRP A 883 -7.26 20.28 -11.20
CA TRP A 883 -7.10 20.14 -12.64
C TRP A 883 -8.47 20.00 -13.29
N ARG A 884 -8.70 20.76 -14.38
CA ARG A 884 -9.91 20.67 -15.20
C ARG A 884 -9.50 20.76 -16.66
N GLN A 885 -9.90 19.78 -17.45
CA GLN A 885 -9.61 19.74 -18.87
C GLN A 885 -10.90 19.72 -19.68
N GLY A 886 -11.02 20.66 -20.60
CA GLY A 886 -12.00 20.68 -21.68
C GLY A 886 -11.31 20.53 -23.03
N ARG A 887 -12.11 20.55 -24.11
CA ARG A 887 -11.61 20.35 -25.49
C ARG A 887 -10.50 21.34 -25.88
N ASP A 888 -10.73 22.62 -25.58
CA ASP A 888 -9.83 23.72 -25.94
C ASP A 888 -9.42 24.57 -24.72
N ARG A 889 -9.62 24.07 -23.48
CA ARG A 889 -9.32 24.81 -22.24
C ARG A 889 -8.78 23.87 -21.18
N VAL A 890 -7.72 24.28 -20.50
CA VAL A 890 -7.16 23.58 -19.34
C VAL A 890 -7.09 24.57 -18.19
N GLU A 891 -7.55 24.17 -17.01
CA GLU A 891 -7.46 24.98 -15.79
C GLU A 891 -6.78 24.17 -14.70
N PHE A 892 -5.83 24.79 -14.02
CA PHE A 892 -5.16 24.15 -12.90
C PHE A 892 -4.70 25.16 -11.88
N SER A 893 -4.51 24.68 -10.65
CA SER A 893 -4.03 25.49 -9.55
C SER A 893 -2.90 24.77 -8.82
N PHE A 894 -1.95 25.57 -8.32
CA PHE A 894 -0.96 25.13 -7.36
C PHE A 894 -1.24 25.83 -6.02
N ARG A 895 -0.79 25.21 -4.93
CA ARG A 895 -0.73 25.88 -3.62
C ARG A 895 0.72 25.96 -3.21
N GLU A 896 1.39 27.02 -3.62
CA GLU A 896 2.79 27.24 -3.28
C GLU A 896 3.06 28.68 -2.89
N THR A 897 3.93 28.83 -1.90
CA THR A 897 4.45 30.14 -1.48
C THR A 897 5.67 30.57 -2.30
N ARG A 898 6.24 29.64 -3.07
CA ARG A 898 7.44 29.81 -3.90
C ARG A 898 7.10 29.83 -5.40
N PRO A 899 8.03 30.27 -6.26
CA PRO A 899 7.84 30.18 -7.71
C PRO A 899 7.68 28.73 -8.16
N VAL A 900 6.55 28.44 -8.80
CA VAL A 900 6.25 27.18 -9.45
C VAL A 900 6.64 27.29 -10.91
N HIS A 901 7.50 26.39 -11.37
CA HIS A 901 7.81 26.21 -12.78
C HIS A 901 6.91 25.12 -13.35
N TYR A 902 6.28 25.37 -14.49
CA TYR A 902 5.47 24.37 -15.19
C TYR A 902 5.65 24.47 -16.70
N ALA A 903 5.46 23.34 -17.39
CA ALA A 903 5.45 23.26 -18.84
C ALA A 903 4.23 22.47 -19.35
N LEU A 904 3.61 22.96 -20.43
CA LEU A 904 2.48 22.30 -21.08
C LEU A 904 2.88 21.73 -22.44
N GLY A 905 2.53 20.47 -22.69
CA GLY A 905 2.60 19.87 -24.02
C GLY A 905 1.42 20.31 -24.90
N HIS A 906 1.62 20.29 -26.23
CA HIS A 906 0.60 20.60 -27.24
C HIS A 906 -0.11 21.95 -27.00
N SER A 907 0.67 22.99 -26.71
CA SER A 907 0.19 24.30 -26.29
C SER A 907 0.50 25.45 -27.27
N GLU A 908 0.89 25.13 -28.51
CA GLU A 908 1.37 26.10 -29.52
C GLU A 908 0.31 27.14 -29.91
N ARG A 909 -0.98 26.80 -29.80
CA ARG A 909 -2.14 27.65 -30.12
C ARG A 909 -2.86 28.19 -28.88
N CYS A 910 -2.24 28.06 -27.71
CA CYS A 910 -2.86 28.40 -26.44
C CYS A 910 -2.48 29.79 -25.93
N ARG A 911 -3.37 30.38 -25.14
CA ARG A 911 -3.20 31.64 -24.41
C ARG A 911 -3.37 31.38 -22.92
N VAL A 912 -2.52 32.01 -22.11
CA VAL A 912 -2.59 31.93 -20.65
C VAL A 912 -3.39 33.10 -20.09
N SER A 913 -4.32 32.81 -19.19
CA SER A 913 -5.04 33.75 -18.36
C SER A 913 -4.92 33.30 -16.89
N ARG A 914 -4.93 34.24 -15.94
CA ARG A 914 -4.60 33.98 -14.54
C ARG A 914 -5.46 34.84 -13.63
N GLU A 915 -5.79 34.34 -12.44
CA GLU A 915 -6.48 35.13 -11.43
C GLU A 915 -5.59 36.28 -10.90
N PRO A 916 -6.17 37.44 -10.53
CA PRO A 916 -5.42 38.56 -9.95
C PRO A 916 -4.76 38.15 -8.63
N GLY A 917 -3.42 38.13 -8.58
CA GLY A 917 -2.65 37.76 -7.38
C GLY A 917 -1.42 36.89 -7.66
N LEU A 918 -1.39 36.18 -8.79
CA LEU A 918 -0.22 35.43 -9.23
C LEU A 918 0.83 36.39 -9.84
N ARG A 919 1.98 36.59 -9.16
CA ARG A 919 3.09 37.39 -9.73
C ARG A 919 3.84 36.58 -10.79
N ALA A 920 4.18 37.21 -11.92
CA ALA A 920 4.91 36.59 -13.02
C ALA A 920 6.35 37.07 -13.07
N ASP A 921 7.30 36.14 -13.22
CA ASP A 921 8.61 36.41 -13.81
C ASP A 921 8.82 35.53 -15.06
N ARG A 922 8.62 36.14 -16.24
CA ARG A 922 8.84 35.62 -17.61
C ARG A 922 8.01 34.39 -18.06
N VAL A 923 7.23 34.60 -19.12
CA VAL A 923 6.94 33.55 -20.12
C VAL A 923 8.19 33.43 -20.99
N ILE A 924 8.90 32.30 -20.95
CA ILE A 924 10.09 32.07 -21.78
C ILE A 924 9.67 31.26 -23.01
N PRO A 925 9.85 31.77 -24.25
CA PRO A 925 9.62 30.98 -25.44
C PRO A 925 10.77 30.01 -25.74
N SER A 926 10.40 28.73 -25.86
CA SER A 926 11.02 27.60 -26.58
C SER A 926 12.27 26.92 -26.04
N SER A 927 12.19 25.57 -26.08
CA SER A 927 13.28 24.61 -25.92
C SER A 927 14.08 24.45 -27.24
N PRO A 928 15.24 23.76 -27.21
CA PRO A 928 16.11 23.52 -28.38
C PRO A 928 15.46 22.75 -29.55
N ALA A 929 14.28 22.15 -29.36
CA ALA A 929 13.65 21.23 -30.31
C ALA A 929 12.55 21.88 -31.21
N GLY A 930 12.39 23.20 -31.20
CA GLY A 930 11.51 23.90 -32.16
C GLY A 930 10.00 23.74 -31.98
N ARG A 931 9.51 23.12 -30.90
CA ARG A 931 8.09 23.08 -30.52
C ARG A 931 7.76 24.24 -29.55
N ARG A 932 6.65 24.96 -29.77
CA ARG A 932 6.23 26.08 -28.91
C ARG A 932 5.42 25.56 -27.70
N ASN A 933 6.10 25.26 -26.60
CA ASN A 933 5.43 24.97 -25.33
C ASN A 933 5.23 26.26 -24.52
N ILE A 934 4.17 26.31 -23.72
CA ILE A 934 3.99 27.33 -22.70
C ILE A 934 4.75 26.88 -21.45
N GLU A 935 5.78 27.64 -21.11
CA GLU A 935 6.47 27.59 -19.83
C GLU A 935 6.08 28.82 -19.01
N GLY A 936 5.84 28.61 -17.71
CA GLY A 936 5.48 29.68 -16.82
C GLY A 936 6.12 29.52 -15.45
N THR A 937 6.39 30.67 -14.83
CA THR A 937 6.59 30.79 -13.40
C THR A 937 5.36 31.45 -12.77
N GLY A 938 4.97 31.00 -11.58
CA GLY A 938 3.91 31.64 -10.80
C GLY A 938 4.16 31.49 -9.30
N THR A 939 3.82 32.51 -8.51
CA THR A 939 3.88 32.47 -7.04
C THR A 939 2.49 32.73 -6.46
N GLY A 940 2.11 31.99 -5.43
CA GLY A 940 0.86 32.19 -4.70
C GLY A 940 -0.24 31.18 -5.02
N THR A 941 -1.39 31.36 -4.38
CA THR A 941 -2.59 30.54 -4.58
C THR A 941 -3.50 31.20 -5.61
N GLY A 942 -3.71 30.56 -6.75
CA GLY A 942 -4.64 31.04 -7.76
C GLY A 942 -4.79 30.06 -8.92
N THR A 943 -5.88 30.20 -9.67
CA THR A 943 -6.14 29.39 -10.86
C THR A 943 -5.40 29.95 -12.08
N ILE A 944 -4.70 29.07 -12.79
CA ILE A 944 -4.13 29.30 -14.10
C ILE A 944 -5.07 28.68 -15.14
N THR A 945 -5.60 29.50 -16.03
CA THR A 945 -6.51 29.07 -17.11
C THR A 945 -5.80 29.22 -18.45
N ILE A 946 -5.63 28.11 -19.15
CA ILE A 946 -5.07 28.01 -20.49
C ILE A 946 -6.23 27.83 -21.46
N SER A 947 -6.36 28.73 -22.43
CA SER A 947 -7.39 28.66 -23.47
C SER A 947 -6.74 28.55 -24.84
N CYS A 948 -7.05 27.50 -25.56
CA CYS A 948 -6.50 27.16 -26.85
C CYS A 948 -7.49 27.48 -27.95
N ARG A 949 -6.96 27.89 -29.11
CA ARG A 949 -7.78 28.00 -30.30
C ARG A 949 -7.81 26.62 -30.97
N PRO A 950 -8.99 26.15 -31.42
CA PRO A 950 -9.12 24.89 -32.14
C PRO A 950 -8.25 24.79 -33.40
#